data_AF-A0A258ZQI3-F1
#
_entry.id   AF-A0A258ZQI3-F1
#
_cell.length_a   1.000
_cell.length_b   1.000
_cell.length_c   1.000
_cell.angle_alpha   90.00
_cell.angle_beta   90.00
_cell.angle_gamma   90.00
#
_symmetry.space_group_name_H-M   'P 1'
#
loop_
_entity.id
_entity.type
_entity.pdbx_description
1 polymer ?
#
loop_
_entity_poly.entity_id
_entity_poly.type
_entity_poly.pdbx_seq_one_letter_code
_entity_poly.pdbx_strand_id
1 'polypeptide(L)'
;MLQSVPQTLVSLPVEQVGSPEAGPQISLLAGSVMLLMFDVDTRVWSAGRLEPACGPALAPLAALRLQREDGGTRLLFAFRRPAQMQTLSLFAGRVGQSVEVALDPVDDFSPTEPERLLAGLTPAAQVSLMTTFLETWPSIFRMRTSRRFVALLHRLVRASAPVEPPLVRAVARLDAATALIEGGLPMGCDAIGTLYCVSPDGMRRISGAPRYGAPGARGLRRFYLALETAGIGADTFIVLTGPNWFAVRRIEMPGDLASLTRWWRSLGKPDPVLREHAVALASSGAPAAQAAAVEMQLQCPLPPRALSGGPHLPSADIDLALATDRGMLVGGWLRDPLGMVTGIDLLAGDAALPLGAVQHTFSGIVGKGDDATAVTGFCALVAADVAVPMLQPRFGVALKSGERHVLVPPPQPVDVAERRSRALKAIPPQFLTGDAIARCLAPALAAIHGELMATQGAPRVVTLGTRLKAPRVSIVVPLYRVLDFLRVQVGAFAADGFVREACEIIYVLDSPEQADGLEHLLRGLHLLYDLPFVLVVMARNAGFAAASNAGAREARGDVVAQVNSDVIPTAAGWLSPLLAALEGEEFGAVGPKLLFDDGSLQHAGMYFAPGPRGQWLNHHFHKGMPRHYPPATVARNVPAVTGACLLMRRTLFEEVGGFTEDYVIGDYEDSDLCLKVRAKGFEVGYVPQAELYHLERRSMSVNADHARGAASAYNAWLHAQRWGDVMATLMTPDAALSASGQLEAECAA
;
A
#
# COMPACT_ATOMS: atom_id res chain seq x y z
N MET A 1 -18.81 -29.42 47.73
CA MET A 1 -20.20 -28.90 47.69
C MET A 1 -20.29 -27.93 46.52
N LEU A 2 -20.87 -28.38 45.41
CA LEU A 2 -20.99 -27.63 44.16
C LEU A 2 -22.14 -26.62 44.30
N GLN A 3 -21.84 -25.33 44.21
CA GLN A 3 -22.83 -24.26 44.09
C GLN A 3 -23.14 -24.02 42.62
N SER A 4 -24.44 -23.99 42.31
CA SER A 4 -25.06 -23.89 41.00
C SER A 4 -24.93 -22.50 40.38
N VAL A 5 -24.63 -22.49 39.07
CA VAL A 5 -24.73 -21.33 38.17
C VAL A 5 -26.20 -21.15 37.76
N PRO A 6 -26.78 -19.95 37.75
CA PRO A 6 -28.19 -19.78 37.41
C PRO A 6 -28.40 -19.89 35.90
N GLN A 7 -29.07 -20.96 35.47
CA GLN A 7 -29.71 -21.03 34.16
C GLN A 7 -31.00 -20.20 34.22
N THR A 8 -31.00 -19.03 33.56
CA THR A 8 -32.23 -18.26 33.35
C THR A 8 -32.99 -18.88 32.18
N LEU A 9 -33.67 -20.00 32.46
CA LEU A 9 -34.77 -20.50 31.62
C LEU A 9 -35.97 -19.61 31.91
N VAL A 10 -36.39 -18.85 30.90
CA VAL A 10 -37.62 -18.04 30.96
C VAL A 10 -38.81 -18.99 30.85
N SER A 11 -39.46 -19.27 31.97
CA SER A 11 -40.82 -19.81 32.00
C SER A 11 -41.81 -18.63 31.97
N LEU A 12 -42.67 -18.59 30.96
CA LEU A 12 -43.80 -17.64 30.90
C LEU A 12 -45.09 -18.35 31.33
N PRO A 13 -46.05 -17.65 31.95
CA PRO A 13 -47.31 -18.25 32.40
C PRO A 13 -48.20 -18.56 31.20
N VAL A 14 -48.74 -19.79 31.18
CA VAL A 14 -49.76 -20.23 30.22
C VAL A 14 -51.10 -19.69 30.69
N GLU A 15 -51.54 -18.56 30.15
CA GLU A 15 -52.97 -18.25 30.10
C GLU A 15 -53.57 -18.91 28.85
N GLN A 16 -54.47 -19.86 29.09
CA GLN A 16 -55.26 -20.52 28.06
C GLN A 16 -56.17 -19.50 27.37
N VAL A 17 -55.87 -19.18 26.12
CA VAL A 17 -56.83 -18.59 25.19
C VAL A 17 -57.23 -19.68 24.20
N GLY A 18 -58.54 -19.91 24.11
CA GLY A 18 -59.16 -21.01 23.37
C GLY A 18 -58.88 -21.04 21.87
N SER A 19 -59.05 -22.23 21.32
CA SER A 19 -58.85 -22.65 19.93
C SER A 19 -59.94 -22.16 18.98
N PRO A 20 -59.55 -21.54 17.85
CA PRO A 20 -60.27 -21.76 16.59
C PRO A 20 -59.35 -21.57 15.37
N GLU A 21 -58.58 -22.57 14.90
CA GLU A 21 -57.89 -22.52 13.58
C GLU A 21 -57.05 -23.80 13.36
N ALA A 22 -57.61 -24.88 12.77
CA ALA A 22 -56.89 -26.15 12.52
C ALA A 22 -56.55 -26.40 11.02
N GLY A 23 -56.63 -25.36 10.18
CA GLY A 23 -56.37 -25.44 8.74
C GLY A 23 -55.12 -24.67 8.29
N PRO A 24 -54.62 -24.91 7.06
CA PRO A 24 -53.51 -24.15 6.48
C PRO A 24 -53.87 -22.67 6.35
N GLN A 25 -52.95 -21.81 6.75
CA GLN A 25 -53.12 -20.35 6.75
C GLN A 25 -52.21 -19.71 5.71
N ILE A 26 -52.73 -18.73 5.00
CA ILE A 26 -51.99 -17.99 3.98
C ILE A 26 -51.87 -16.53 4.39
N SER A 27 -50.67 -15.98 4.29
CA SER A 27 -50.36 -14.58 4.62
C SER A 27 -49.36 -13.96 3.64
N LEU A 28 -49.20 -12.64 3.68
CA LEU A 28 -48.21 -11.93 2.87
C LEU A 28 -46.90 -11.76 3.62
N LEU A 29 -45.84 -12.29 3.02
CA LEU A 29 -44.47 -12.16 3.53
C LEU A 29 -43.79 -10.90 2.98
N ALA A 30 -43.97 -10.60 1.68
CA ALA A 30 -43.60 -9.31 1.09
C ALA A 30 -44.12 -9.10 -0.33
N GLY A 31 -44.75 -7.96 -0.61
CA GLY A 31 -45.21 -7.63 -1.97
C GLY A 31 -46.09 -8.75 -2.54
N SER A 32 -45.61 -9.44 -3.58
CA SER A 32 -46.27 -10.60 -4.19
C SER A 32 -45.83 -11.95 -3.61
N VAL A 33 -45.04 -11.99 -2.54
CA VAL A 33 -44.53 -13.23 -1.92
C VAL A 33 -45.46 -13.62 -0.78
N MET A 34 -46.00 -14.82 -0.90
CA MET A 34 -46.95 -15.41 0.02
C MET A 34 -46.26 -16.42 0.91
N LEU A 35 -46.79 -16.58 2.13
CA LEU A 35 -46.39 -17.60 3.08
C LEU A 35 -47.61 -18.44 3.44
N LEU A 36 -47.56 -19.73 3.11
CA LEU A 36 -48.49 -20.73 3.62
C LEU A 36 -47.87 -21.40 4.85
N MET A 37 -48.58 -21.35 5.96
CA MET A 37 -48.22 -21.99 7.22
C MET A 37 -49.23 -23.11 7.53
N PHE A 38 -48.74 -24.31 7.81
CA PHE A 38 -49.57 -25.44 8.18
C PHE A 38 -48.98 -26.17 9.38
N ASP A 39 -49.78 -26.25 10.44
CA ASP A 39 -49.44 -26.95 11.66
C ASP A 39 -50.04 -28.35 11.65
N VAL A 40 -49.17 -29.35 11.84
CA VAL A 40 -49.52 -30.77 11.88
C VAL A 40 -49.25 -31.28 13.29
N ASP A 41 -50.22 -31.97 13.88
CA ASP A 41 -50.10 -32.51 15.25
C ASP A 41 -49.10 -33.67 15.35
N THR A 42 -48.56 -34.14 14.22
CA THR A 42 -47.61 -35.24 14.15
C THR A 42 -46.25 -34.80 13.65
N ARG A 43 -45.23 -35.59 13.97
CA ARG A 43 -43.87 -35.37 13.49
C ARG A 43 -43.74 -35.78 12.03
N VAL A 44 -43.46 -34.82 11.16
CA VAL A 44 -43.28 -35.02 9.73
C VAL A 44 -41.79 -35.23 9.43
N TRP A 45 -41.43 -36.37 8.84
CA TRP A 45 -40.04 -36.75 8.59
C TRP A 45 -39.49 -36.26 7.24
N SER A 46 -40.35 -36.03 6.25
CA SER A 46 -40.01 -35.52 4.92
C SER A 46 -40.22 -34.00 4.81
N ALA A 47 -39.56 -33.35 3.85
CA ALA A 47 -39.98 -32.01 3.42
C ALA A 47 -41.41 -32.14 2.88
N GLY A 48 -42.38 -31.44 3.48
CA GLY A 48 -43.73 -31.40 2.94
C GLY A 48 -43.71 -30.91 1.49
N ARG A 49 -44.68 -31.32 0.67
CA ARG A 49 -44.79 -30.87 -0.72
C ARG A 49 -45.98 -29.94 -0.88
N LEU A 50 -45.81 -28.92 -1.70
CA LEU A 50 -46.86 -28.02 -2.14
C LEU A 50 -46.87 -28.04 -3.67
N GLU A 51 -47.93 -28.61 -4.24
CA GLU A 51 -48.07 -28.78 -5.68
C GLU A 51 -49.42 -28.20 -6.12
N PRO A 52 -49.51 -27.48 -7.26
CA PRO A 52 -50.81 -27.07 -7.79
C PRO A 52 -51.58 -28.31 -8.26
N ALA A 53 -52.85 -28.43 -7.86
CA ALA A 53 -53.75 -29.50 -8.29
C ALA A 53 -54.01 -29.43 -9.80
N CYS A 54 -54.01 -28.23 -10.36
CA CYS A 54 -54.02 -27.96 -11.80
C CYS A 54 -53.31 -26.64 -12.11
N GLY A 55 -52.62 -26.56 -13.25
CA GLY A 55 -51.93 -25.33 -13.71
C GLY A 55 -50.41 -25.35 -13.55
N PRO A 56 -49.74 -24.21 -13.82
CA PRO A 56 -48.28 -24.11 -13.81
C PRO A 56 -47.71 -24.19 -12.39
N ALA A 57 -46.54 -24.81 -12.25
CA ALA A 57 -45.83 -24.94 -10.98
C ALA A 57 -45.53 -23.58 -10.33
N LEU A 58 -45.62 -23.52 -9.00
CA LEU A 58 -45.21 -22.36 -8.23
C LEU A 58 -43.68 -22.22 -8.29
N ALA A 59 -43.19 -21.19 -8.97
CA ALA A 59 -41.77 -20.90 -9.09
C ALA A 59 -41.49 -19.40 -8.88
N PRO A 60 -40.54 -19.02 -8.01
CA PRO A 60 -39.84 -19.87 -7.03
C PRO A 60 -40.77 -20.37 -5.91
N LEU A 61 -40.47 -21.56 -5.37
CA LEU A 61 -41.10 -22.17 -4.19
C LEU A 61 -40.00 -22.62 -3.22
N ALA A 62 -40.14 -22.30 -1.94
CA ALA A 62 -39.24 -22.75 -0.89
C ALA A 62 -40.04 -23.28 0.29
N ALA A 63 -39.58 -24.38 0.89
CA ALA A 63 -40.22 -25.00 2.05
C ALA A 63 -39.28 -24.98 3.26
N LEU A 64 -39.84 -24.82 4.45
CA LEU A 64 -39.15 -24.92 5.72
C LEU A 64 -39.98 -25.75 6.69
N ARG A 65 -39.32 -26.70 7.35
CA ARG A 65 -39.93 -27.58 8.35
C ARG A 65 -39.41 -27.22 9.73
N LEU A 66 -40.33 -26.98 10.66
CA LEU A 66 -40.03 -26.49 12.00
C LEU A 66 -40.69 -27.40 13.04
N GLN A 67 -39.90 -27.88 14.00
CA GLN A 67 -40.39 -28.74 15.09
C GLN A 67 -41.06 -27.90 16.19
N ARG A 68 -42.27 -28.30 16.59
CA ARG A 68 -43.02 -27.68 17.68
C ARG A 68 -42.76 -28.38 19.03
N GLU A 69 -42.95 -27.64 20.12
CA GLU A 69 -42.71 -28.10 21.51
C GLU A 69 -43.68 -29.19 21.95
N ASP A 70 -44.90 -29.18 21.42
CA ASP A 70 -45.93 -30.22 21.62
C ASP A 70 -45.66 -31.52 20.85
N GLY A 71 -44.55 -31.61 20.12
CA GLY A 71 -44.18 -32.77 19.30
C GLY A 71 -44.69 -32.73 17.85
N GLY A 72 -45.54 -31.76 17.51
CA GLY A 72 -46.03 -31.51 16.15
C GLY A 72 -44.99 -30.87 15.21
N THR A 73 -45.38 -30.66 13.96
CA THR A 73 -44.53 -30.03 12.93
C THR A 73 -45.25 -28.85 12.28
N ARG A 74 -44.56 -27.71 12.21
CA ARG A 74 -44.97 -26.56 11.40
C ARG A 74 -44.27 -26.61 10.04
N LEU A 75 -45.05 -26.60 8.98
CA LEU A 75 -44.58 -26.52 7.61
C LEU A 75 -44.83 -25.10 7.08
N LEU A 76 -43.78 -24.46 6.58
CA LEU A 76 -43.84 -23.15 5.95
C LEU A 76 -43.49 -23.27 4.47
N PHE A 77 -44.29 -22.69 3.59
CA PHE A 77 -44.04 -22.62 2.17
C PHE A 77 -44.09 -21.17 1.70
N ALA A 78 -42.97 -20.66 1.18
CA ALA A 78 -42.89 -19.35 0.55
C ALA A 78 -42.96 -19.51 -0.97
N PHE A 79 -43.79 -18.71 -1.63
CA PHE A 79 -43.96 -18.73 -3.09
C PHE A 79 -44.45 -17.38 -3.60
N ARG A 80 -44.37 -17.14 -4.92
CA ARG A 80 -44.97 -15.95 -5.53
C ARG A 80 -46.46 -16.16 -5.77
N ARG A 81 -47.25 -15.13 -5.47
CA ARG A 81 -48.68 -15.03 -5.78
C ARG A 81 -48.91 -15.41 -7.24
N PRO A 82 -49.69 -16.44 -7.54
CA PRO A 82 -50.00 -16.84 -8.91
C PRO A 82 -50.84 -15.75 -9.60
N ALA A 83 -50.82 -15.74 -10.93
CA ALA A 83 -51.59 -14.78 -11.73
C ALA A 83 -53.06 -15.19 -11.92
N GLN A 84 -53.38 -16.46 -11.67
CA GLN A 84 -54.71 -17.04 -11.86
C GLN A 84 -55.07 -17.84 -10.59
N MET A 85 -56.37 -18.06 -10.39
CA MET A 85 -56.87 -18.91 -9.32
C MET A 85 -56.26 -20.31 -9.43
N GLN A 86 -55.77 -20.84 -8.31
CA GLN A 86 -55.17 -22.17 -8.25
C GLN A 86 -55.59 -22.88 -6.96
N THR A 87 -55.87 -24.18 -7.06
CA THR A 87 -55.99 -25.06 -5.90
C THR A 87 -54.63 -25.69 -5.65
N LEU A 88 -54.11 -25.56 -4.43
CA LEU A 88 -52.82 -26.12 -4.02
C LEU A 88 -53.05 -27.35 -3.15
N SER A 89 -52.43 -28.46 -3.52
CA SER A 89 -52.42 -29.70 -2.75
C SER A 89 -51.19 -29.71 -1.84
N LEU A 90 -51.44 -29.70 -0.53
CA LEU A 90 -50.44 -29.74 0.51
C LEU A 90 -50.27 -31.16 1.05
N PHE A 91 -49.06 -31.70 0.98
CA PHE A 91 -48.75 -33.04 1.47
C PHE A 91 -47.87 -32.96 2.72
N ALA A 92 -48.45 -33.23 3.88
CA ALA A 92 -47.75 -33.52 5.12
C ALA A 92 -47.56 -35.04 5.26
N GLY A 93 -46.43 -35.50 5.79
CA GLY A 93 -46.03 -36.91 5.74
C GLY A 93 -47.01 -37.94 6.33
N ARG A 94 -46.71 -39.22 5.99
CA ARG A 94 -47.56 -40.43 5.86
C ARG A 94 -48.58 -40.32 4.71
N VAL A 95 -48.49 -41.30 3.80
CA VAL A 95 -49.25 -41.41 2.55
C VAL A 95 -50.75 -41.20 2.79
N GLY A 96 -51.34 -40.19 2.16
CA GLY A 96 -52.80 -40.04 2.01
C GLY A 96 -53.48 -38.82 2.65
N GLN A 97 -52.80 -38.03 3.48
CA GLN A 97 -53.36 -36.75 3.95
C GLN A 97 -52.89 -35.60 3.03
N SER A 98 -53.73 -35.23 2.08
CA SER A 98 -53.60 -34.01 1.29
C SER A 98 -54.66 -33.00 1.73
N VAL A 99 -54.24 -31.79 2.09
CA VAL A 99 -55.16 -30.68 2.30
C VAL A 99 -55.16 -29.82 1.05
N GLU A 100 -56.33 -29.59 0.46
CA GLU A 100 -56.48 -28.66 -0.65
C GLU A 100 -56.72 -27.25 -0.14
N VAL A 101 -55.99 -26.29 -0.72
CA VAL A 101 -56.08 -24.89 -0.38
C VAL A 101 -56.38 -24.11 -1.66
N ALA A 102 -57.59 -23.59 -1.79
CA ALA A 102 -57.93 -22.69 -2.87
C ALA A 102 -57.27 -21.33 -2.63
N LEU A 103 -56.60 -20.79 -3.64
CA LEU A 103 -55.93 -19.51 -3.58
C LEU A 103 -56.41 -18.64 -4.74
N ASP A 104 -57.15 -17.59 -4.41
CA ASP A 104 -57.58 -16.59 -5.38
C ASP A 104 -56.56 -15.44 -5.43
N PRO A 105 -56.00 -15.12 -6.62
CA PRO A 105 -55.05 -14.02 -6.79
C PRO A 105 -55.67 -12.63 -6.59
N VAL A 106 -56.96 -12.49 -6.30
CA VAL A 106 -57.62 -11.22 -5.94
C VAL A 106 -57.86 -11.06 -4.44
N ASP A 107 -57.76 -12.13 -3.65
CA ASP A 107 -58.00 -12.10 -2.19
C ASP A 107 -57.11 -11.08 -1.46
N ASP A 108 -57.67 -10.43 -0.44
CA ASP A 108 -56.88 -9.60 0.46
C ASP A 108 -56.26 -10.48 1.55
N PHE A 109 -54.94 -10.59 1.54
CA PHE A 109 -54.19 -11.45 2.46
C PHE A 109 -53.53 -10.61 3.55
N SER A 110 -53.81 -10.95 4.80
CA SER A 110 -53.19 -10.29 5.96
C SER A 110 -51.66 -10.44 5.95
N PRO A 111 -50.91 -9.43 6.43
CA PRO A 111 -49.47 -9.57 6.65
C PRO A 111 -49.17 -10.70 7.61
N THR A 112 -48.05 -11.41 7.40
CA THR A 112 -47.60 -12.44 8.34
C THR A 112 -47.32 -11.83 9.72
N GLU A 113 -47.78 -12.52 10.78
CA GLU A 113 -47.55 -12.12 12.17
C GLU A 113 -46.34 -12.86 12.78
N PRO A 114 -45.31 -12.16 13.28
CA PRO A 114 -44.12 -12.81 13.83
C PRO A 114 -44.39 -13.65 15.09
N GLU A 115 -45.33 -13.24 15.94
CA GLU A 115 -45.71 -13.96 17.15
C GLU A 115 -46.28 -15.34 16.81
N ARG A 116 -47.15 -15.40 15.77
CA ARG A 116 -47.67 -16.67 15.26
C ARG A 116 -46.55 -17.56 14.72
N LEU A 117 -45.59 -17.01 13.97
CA LEU A 117 -44.47 -17.79 13.43
C LEU A 117 -43.64 -18.45 14.52
N LEU A 118 -43.42 -17.77 15.64
CA LEU A 118 -42.61 -18.25 16.76
C LEU A 118 -43.38 -19.16 17.73
N ALA A 119 -44.71 -19.01 17.81
CA ALA A 119 -45.55 -19.70 18.78
C ALA A 119 -45.34 -21.23 18.78
N GLY A 120 -44.98 -21.78 19.93
CA GLY A 120 -44.82 -23.22 20.15
C GLY A 120 -43.65 -23.85 19.40
N LEU A 121 -42.69 -23.09 18.86
CA LEU A 121 -41.50 -23.63 18.21
C LEU A 121 -40.39 -23.99 19.21
N THR A 122 -39.79 -25.16 19.02
CA THR A 122 -38.57 -25.55 19.75
C THR A 122 -37.41 -24.56 19.47
N PRO A 123 -36.42 -24.42 20.39
CA PRO A 123 -35.28 -23.54 20.16
C PRO A 123 -34.54 -23.80 18.85
N ALA A 124 -34.30 -25.06 18.48
CA ALA A 124 -33.66 -25.43 17.22
C ALA A 124 -34.49 -25.02 15.98
N ALA A 125 -35.81 -25.10 16.08
CA ALA A 125 -36.72 -24.63 15.03
C ALA A 125 -36.68 -23.10 14.90
N GLN A 126 -36.60 -22.36 16.01
CA GLN A 126 -36.44 -20.91 15.97
C GLN A 126 -35.13 -20.49 15.28
N VAL A 127 -34.02 -21.20 15.54
CA VAL A 127 -32.75 -20.98 14.80
C VAL A 127 -32.96 -21.21 13.30
N SER A 128 -33.61 -22.31 12.93
CA SER A 128 -33.84 -22.66 11.52
C SER A 128 -34.71 -21.62 10.80
N LEU A 129 -35.74 -21.11 11.47
CA LEU A 129 -36.58 -20.02 10.99
C LEU A 129 -35.76 -18.74 10.80
N MET A 130 -35.02 -18.32 11.82
CA MET A 130 -34.24 -17.09 11.80
C MET A 130 -33.18 -17.10 10.69
N THR A 131 -32.38 -18.16 10.59
CA THR A 131 -31.36 -18.31 9.54
C THR A 131 -32.01 -18.31 8.15
N THR A 132 -33.15 -18.99 7.96
CA THR A 132 -33.85 -19.00 6.67
C THR A 132 -34.33 -17.60 6.25
N PHE A 133 -34.84 -16.80 7.21
CA PHE A 133 -35.33 -15.45 6.98
C PHE A 133 -34.21 -14.41 6.84
N LEU A 134 -33.00 -14.67 7.35
CA LEU A 134 -31.85 -13.77 7.17
C LEU A 134 -31.06 -14.06 5.88
N GLU A 135 -30.96 -15.34 5.50
CA GLU A 135 -30.01 -15.80 4.48
C GLU A 135 -30.70 -16.27 3.20
N THR A 136 -31.48 -17.35 3.30
CA THR A 136 -31.94 -18.14 2.16
C THR A 136 -33.11 -17.47 1.43
N TRP A 137 -34.21 -17.19 2.12
CA TRP A 137 -35.43 -16.70 1.50
C TRP A 137 -35.34 -15.27 0.96
N PRO A 138 -34.70 -14.30 1.63
CA PRO A 138 -34.54 -12.95 1.07
C PRO A 138 -33.84 -12.94 -0.28
N SER A 139 -32.93 -13.90 -0.50
CA SER A 139 -32.16 -14.06 -1.73
C SER A 139 -33.01 -14.72 -2.83
N ILE A 140 -33.68 -15.84 -2.53
CA ILE A 140 -34.55 -16.57 -3.47
C ILE A 140 -35.67 -15.67 -4.01
N PHE A 141 -36.32 -14.91 -3.13
CA PHE A 141 -37.50 -14.11 -3.49
C PHE A 141 -37.20 -12.63 -3.77
N ARG A 142 -35.92 -12.21 -3.68
CA ARG A 142 -35.47 -10.81 -3.84
C ARG A 142 -36.18 -9.84 -2.89
N MET A 143 -36.27 -10.21 -1.61
CA MET A 143 -37.03 -9.45 -0.60
C MET A 143 -36.19 -8.50 0.25
N ARG A 144 -34.86 -8.49 0.08
CA ARG A 144 -33.94 -7.65 0.88
C ARG A 144 -34.28 -6.15 0.81
N THR A 145 -34.86 -5.69 -0.29
CA THR A 145 -35.27 -4.29 -0.50
C THR A 145 -36.75 -4.02 -0.21
N SER A 146 -37.53 -5.05 0.15
CA SER A 146 -38.94 -4.90 0.44
C SER A 146 -39.16 -4.34 1.86
N ARG A 147 -39.68 -3.12 1.96
CA ARG A 147 -40.02 -2.49 3.26
C ARG A 147 -40.93 -3.36 4.13
N ARG A 148 -41.89 -4.06 3.52
CA ARG A 148 -42.80 -4.98 4.24
C ARG A 148 -42.05 -6.16 4.83
N PHE A 149 -41.13 -6.78 4.07
CA PHE A 149 -40.32 -7.89 4.57
C PHE A 149 -39.38 -7.43 5.69
N VAL A 150 -38.71 -6.30 5.50
CA VAL A 150 -37.79 -5.74 6.50
C VAL A 150 -38.53 -5.43 7.80
N ALA A 151 -39.71 -4.81 7.74
CA ALA A 151 -40.53 -4.54 8.91
C ALA A 151 -41.06 -5.83 9.58
N LEU A 152 -41.36 -6.89 8.81
CA LEU A 152 -41.68 -8.21 9.35
C LEU A 152 -40.48 -8.84 10.05
N LEU A 153 -39.32 -8.86 9.39
CA LEU A 153 -38.08 -9.41 9.92
C LEU A 153 -37.65 -8.69 11.19
N HIS A 154 -37.72 -7.36 11.22
CA HIS A 154 -37.41 -6.56 12.40
C HIS A 154 -38.31 -6.94 13.59
N ARG A 155 -39.63 -7.03 13.37
CA ARG A 155 -40.58 -7.51 14.40
C ARG A 155 -40.32 -8.96 14.81
N LEU A 156 -39.95 -9.84 13.88
CA LEU A 156 -39.58 -11.23 14.16
C LEU A 156 -38.33 -11.30 15.04
N VAL A 157 -37.29 -10.52 14.70
CA VAL A 157 -36.06 -10.41 15.50
C VAL A 157 -36.39 -9.91 16.90
N ARG A 158 -37.23 -8.87 17.02
CA ARG A 158 -37.66 -8.32 18.32
C ARG A 158 -38.44 -9.35 19.14
N ALA A 159 -39.39 -10.08 18.53
CA ALA A 159 -40.19 -11.09 19.20
C ALA A 159 -39.36 -12.33 19.63
N SER A 160 -38.28 -12.62 18.91
CA SER A 160 -37.33 -13.71 19.24
C SER A 160 -36.29 -13.33 20.29
N ALA A 161 -36.19 -12.05 20.65
CA ALA A 161 -35.20 -11.54 21.57
C ALA A 161 -35.74 -11.53 23.02
N PRO A 162 -34.86 -11.65 24.04
CA PRO A 162 -35.29 -11.42 25.42
C PRO A 162 -35.77 -9.97 25.61
N VAL A 163 -36.57 -9.72 26.66
CA VAL A 163 -37.18 -8.41 26.96
C VAL A 163 -36.14 -7.28 26.92
N GLU A 164 -34.94 -7.53 27.41
CA GLU A 164 -33.80 -6.62 27.30
C GLU A 164 -32.61 -7.34 26.63
N PRO A 165 -32.42 -7.18 25.31
CA PRO A 165 -31.32 -7.82 24.59
C PRO A 165 -29.96 -7.30 25.07
N PRO A 166 -28.95 -8.17 25.23
CA PRO A 166 -27.61 -7.74 25.61
C PRO A 166 -27.02 -6.74 24.60
N LEU A 167 -26.14 -5.86 25.09
CA LEU A 167 -25.56 -4.80 24.28
C LEU A 167 -24.37 -5.28 23.43
N VAL A 168 -24.31 -4.73 22.22
CA VAL A 168 -23.07 -4.52 21.46
C VAL A 168 -22.79 -3.01 21.48
N ARG A 169 -21.59 -2.62 21.84
CA ARG A 169 -21.21 -1.21 22.02
C ARG A 169 -20.27 -0.79 20.91
N ALA A 170 -20.50 0.38 20.31
CA ALA A 170 -19.43 1.04 19.59
C ALA A 170 -18.42 1.59 20.59
N VAL A 171 -17.16 1.18 20.44
CA VAL A 171 -16.09 1.48 21.42
C VAL A 171 -15.03 2.42 20.85
N ALA A 172 -14.84 2.43 19.54
CA ALA A 172 -13.92 3.36 18.88
C ALA A 172 -14.39 3.74 17.49
N ARG A 173 -14.06 4.95 17.06
CA ARG A 173 -14.24 5.44 15.70
C ARG A 173 -13.03 5.01 14.86
N LEU A 174 -13.28 4.35 13.74
CA LEU A 174 -12.24 4.04 12.74
C LEU A 174 -12.16 5.18 11.72
N ASP A 175 -13.30 5.61 11.19
CA ASP A 175 -13.43 6.79 10.33
C ASP A 175 -14.82 7.45 10.49
N ALA A 176 -15.21 8.33 9.57
CA ALA A 176 -16.50 9.01 9.61
C ALA A 176 -17.71 8.07 9.46
N ALA A 177 -17.53 6.92 8.79
CA ALA A 177 -18.60 5.99 8.43
C ALA A 177 -18.47 4.62 9.12
N THR A 178 -17.41 4.36 9.88
CA THR A 178 -17.10 3.05 10.44
C THR A 178 -16.65 3.16 11.90
N ALA A 179 -17.18 2.27 12.74
CA ALA A 179 -16.84 2.14 14.15
C ALA A 179 -16.37 0.71 14.48
N LEU A 180 -15.43 0.59 15.42
CA LEU A 180 -15.12 -0.66 16.07
C LEU A 180 -16.21 -0.94 17.12
N ILE A 181 -16.82 -2.12 17.04
CA ILE A 181 -17.80 -2.59 18.01
C ILE A 181 -17.24 -3.69 18.90
N GLU A 182 -17.69 -3.73 20.15
CA GLU A 182 -17.41 -4.77 21.14
C GLU A 182 -18.72 -5.44 21.57
N GLY A 183 -18.73 -6.78 21.62
CA GLY A 183 -19.86 -7.56 22.11
C GLY A 183 -19.43 -8.79 22.91
N GLY A 184 -20.38 -9.36 23.65
CA GLY A 184 -20.20 -10.60 24.42
C GLY A 184 -20.91 -11.80 23.81
N LEU A 185 -20.20 -12.92 23.71
CA LEU A 185 -20.71 -14.22 23.27
C LEU A 185 -20.75 -15.22 24.45
N PRO A 186 -21.90 -15.87 24.75
CA PRO A 186 -22.03 -16.88 25.81
C PRO A 186 -21.09 -18.08 25.65
N MET A 187 -20.62 -18.63 26.79
CA MET A 187 -19.92 -19.93 26.82
C MET A 187 -20.83 -21.03 26.27
N GLY A 188 -20.33 -21.83 25.31
CA GLY A 188 -21.09 -22.87 24.62
C GLY A 188 -21.60 -22.49 23.23
N CYS A 189 -21.51 -21.22 22.84
CA CYS A 189 -21.64 -20.81 21.44
C CYS A 189 -20.27 -20.99 20.74
N ASP A 190 -20.25 -21.72 19.63
CA ASP A 190 -19.09 -21.81 18.74
C ASP A 190 -18.81 -20.46 18.02
N ALA A 191 -17.92 -20.44 17.04
CA ALA A 191 -17.63 -19.24 16.26
C ALA A 191 -18.90 -18.65 15.62
N ILE A 192 -18.98 -17.31 15.64
CA ILE A 192 -19.97 -16.54 14.89
C ILE A 192 -19.78 -16.82 13.39
N GLY A 193 -20.82 -17.29 12.72
CA GLY A 193 -20.85 -17.55 11.29
C GLY A 193 -21.14 -16.28 10.49
N THR A 194 -22.33 -15.69 10.67
CA THR A 194 -22.72 -14.44 10.00
C THR A 194 -23.30 -13.44 10.99
N LEU A 195 -23.05 -12.15 10.76
CA LEU A 195 -23.69 -11.07 11.51
C LEU A 195 -24.59 -10.25 10.58
N TYR A 196 -25.75 -9.86 11.08
CA TYR A 196 -26.70 -9.00 10.38
C TYR A 196 -27.03 -7.77 11.21
N CYS A 197 -27.13 -6.62 10.55
CA CYS A 197 -27.74 -5.42 11.08
C CYS A 197 -29.17 -5.35 10.53
N VAL A 198 -30.16 -5.34 11.42
CA VAL A 198 -31.59 -5.31 11.09
C VAL A 198 -32.20 -4.08 11.77
N SER A 199 -32.70 -3.15 10.97
CA SER A 199 -33.43 -1.96 11.42
C SER A 199 -34.83 -1.95 10.81
N PRO A 200 -35.73 -1.06 11.25
CA PRO A 200 -37.04 -0.90 10.62
C PRO A 200 -36.96 -0.54 9.12
N ASP A 201 -35.86 0.11 8.72
CA ASP A 201 -35.67 0.65 7.36
C ASP A 201 -34.80 -0.23 6.46
N GLY A 202 -34.03 -1.18 7.01
CA GLY A 202 -33.20 -2.07 6.20
C GLY A 202 -32.64 -3.29 6.93
N MET A 203 -32.15 -4.23 6.13
CA MET A 203 -31.32 -5.34 6.61
C MET A 203 -30.02 -5.40 5.81
N ARG A 204 -28.89 -5.63 6.48
CA ARG A 204 -27.59 -5.80 5.82
C ARG A 204 -26.73 -6.82 6.56
N ARG A 205 -25.92 -7.54 5.80
CA ARG A 205 -24.87 -8.39 6.36
C ARG A 205 -23.70 -7.50 6.79
N ILE A 206 -23.11 -7.78 7.94
CA ILE A 206 -21.89 -7.12 8.39
C ILE A 206 -20.71 -7.94 7.85
N SER A 207 -19.81 -7.28 7.14
CA SER A 207 -18.63 -7.90 6.52
C SER A 207 -17.47 -8.01 7.53
N GLY A 208 -16.59 -8.98 7.30
CA GLY A 208 -15.40 -9.19 8.11
C GLY A 208 -15.56 -10.30 9.15
N ALA A 209 -14.43 -10.88 9.58
CA ALA A 209 -14.38 -11.90 10.61
C ALA A 209 -14.21 -11.24 11.99
N PRO A 210 -15.04 -11.57 12.98
CA PRO A 210 -14.89 -11.03 14.33
C PRO A 210 -13.62 -11.58 14.98
N ARG A 211 -12.87 -10.71 15.68
CA ARG A 211 -11.76 -11.13 16.53
C ARG A 211 -12.26 -11.39 17.93
N TYR A 212 -11.96 -12.58 18.44
CA TYR A 212 -12.28 -12.90 19.82
C TYR A 212 -11.18 -12.41 20.76
N GLY A 213 -11.55 -11.66 21.78
CA GLY A 213 -10.67 -11.29 22.87
C GLY A 213 -10.58 -12.38 23.94
N ALA A 214 -9.80 -12.10 24.99
CA ALA A 214 -9.75 -12.94 26.18
C ALA A 214 -11.17 -13.12 26.79
N PRO A 215 -11.45 -14.27 27.44
CA PRO A 215 -12.69 -14.46 28.17
C PRO A 215 -12.90 -13.35 29.19
N GLY A 216 -14.03 -12.66 29.11
CA GLY A 216 -14.41 -11.63 30.06
C GLY A 216 -14.94 -12.20 31.37
N ALA A 217 -15.15 -11.33 32.36
CA ALA A 217 -15.86 -11.70 33.58
C ALA A 217 -17.27 -12.24 33.25
N ARG A 218 -17.76 -13.20 34.04
CA ARG A 218 -19.07 -13.89 33.89
C ARG A 218 -19.18 -14.88 32.72
N GLY A 219 -18.08 -15.41 32.19
CA GLY A 219 -18.13 -16.49 31.19
C GLY A 219 -18.64 -16.03 29.82
N LEU A 220 -18.33 -14.79 29.42
CA LEU A 220 -18.60 -14.28 28.07
C LEU A 220 -17.29 -14.13 27.31
N ARG A 221 -17.20 -14.67 26.09
CA ARG A 221 -16.08 -14.42 25.18
C ARG A 221 -16.34 -13.10 24.46
N ARG A 222 -15.43 -12.12 24.60
CA ARG A 222 -15.55 -10.85 23.89
C ARG A 222 -15.26 -11.02 22.42
N PHE A 223 -15.95 -10.27 21.57
CA PHE A 223 -15.61 -10.16 20.16
C PHE A 223 -15.53 -8.69 19.72
N TYR A 224 -14.71 -8.44 18.71
CA TYR A 224 -14.50 -7.13 18.11
C TYR A 224 -14.63 -7.22 16.58
N LEU A 225 -15.23 -6.22 15.97
CA LEU A 225 -15.44 -6.15 14.52
C LEU A 225 -15.62 -4.68 14.08
N ALA A 226 -15.28 -4.37 12.83
CA ALA A 226 -15.69 -3.11 12.21
C ALA A 226 -17.17 -3.13 11.82
N LEU A 227 -17.86 -2.01 12.03
CA LEU A 227 -19.25 -1.82 11.66
C LEU A 227 -19.42 -0.45 11.00
N GLU A 228 -19.93 -0.45 9.78
CA GLU A 228 -20.40 0.76 9.12
C GLU A 228 -21.56 1.39 9.92
N THR A 229 -21.49 2.67 10.26
CA THR A 229 -22.42 3.37 11.15
C THR A 229 -23.68 3.90 10.45
N ALA A 230 -23.67 3.99 9.11
CA ALA A 230 -24.79 4.47 8.33
C ALA A 230 -26.06 3.63 8.55
N GLY A 231 -27.20 4.30 8.79
CA GLY A 231 -28.50 3.65 8.99
C GLY A 231 -28.67 2.94 10.33
N ILE A 232 -27.76 3.12 11.28
CA ILE A 232 -27.89 2.60 12.65
C ILE A 232 -28.68 3.60 13.50
N GLY A 233 -29.84 3.16 13.99
CA GLY A 233 -30.71 3.91 14.90
C GLY A 233 -30.90 3.20 16.24
N ALA A 234 -31.69 3.82 17.12
CA ALA A 234 -31.98 3.28 18.45
C ALA A 234 -32.71 1.91 18.44
N ASP A 235 -33.48 1.65 17.38
CA ASP A 235 -34.25 0.41 17.19
C ASP A 235 -33.56 -0.57 16.22
N THR A 236 -32.22 -0.48 16.10
CA THR A 236 -31.43 -1.41 15.31
C THR A 236 -30.94 -2.59 16.15
N PHE A 237 -31.11 -3.80 15.61
CA PHE A 237 -30.60 -5.04 16.18
C PHE A 237 -29.39 -5.56 15.41
N ILE A 238 -28.44 -6.12 16.15
CA ILE A 238 -27.36 -6.94 15.61
C ILE A 238 -27.71 -8.40 15.88
N VAL A 239 -27.90 -9.18 14.82
CA VAL A 239 -28.22 -10.60 14.90
C VAL A 239 -26.96 -11.40 14.57
N LEU A 240 -26.52 -12.17 15.55
CA LEU A 240 -25.39 -13.09 15.47
C LEU A 240 -25.93 -14.48 15.10
N THR A 241 -25.42 -15.11 14.05
CA THR A 241 -25.78 -16.49 13.71
C THR A 241 -24.58 -17.41 13.86
N GLY A 242 -24.80 -18.62 14.36
CA GLY A 242 -23.85 -19.72 14.36
C GLY A 242 -24.52 -21.01 13.86
N PRO A 243 -23.81 -22.14 13.82
CA PRO A 243 -24.32 -23.37 13.20
C PRO A 243 -25.67 -23.86 13.76
N ASN A 244 -25.86 -23.75 15.09
CA ASN A 244 -27.05 -24.24 15.79
C ASN A 244 -27.62 -23.22 16.79
N TRP A 245 -27.29 -21.94 16.64
CA TRP A 245 -27.72 -20.89 17.56
C TRP A 245 -27.82 -19.55 16.83
N PHE A 246 -28.65 -18.65 17.36
CA PHE A 246 -28.59 -17.24 17.01
C PHE A 246 -28.70 -16.41 18.28
N ALA A 247 -28.26 -15.15 18.22
CA ALA A 247 -28.37 -14.25 19.35
C ALA A 247 -28.67 -12.83 18.87
N VAL A 248 -29.67 -12.21 19.47
CA VAL A 248 -30.04 -10.82 19.19
C VAL A 248 -29.33 -9.90 20.18
N ARG A 249 -28.82 -8.79 19.67
CA ARG A 249 -28.15 -7.74 20.45
C ARG A 249 -28.74 -6.38 20.09
N ARG A 250 -28.86 -5.50 21.07
CA ARG A 250 -29.12 -4.08 20.81
C ARG A 250 -27.79 -3.37 20.64
N ILE A 251 -27.72 -2.43 19.71
CA ILE A 251 -26.52 -1.63 19.52
C ILE A 251 -26.61 -0.32 20.30
N GLU A 252 -25.53 -0.01 21.01
CA GLU A 252 -25.32 1.27 21.67
C GLU A 252 -24.26 2.06 20.90
N MET A 253 -24.65 3.24 20.41
CA MET A 253 -23.81 4.19 19.70
C MET A 253 -23.68 5.47 20.55
N PRO A 254 -22.59 5.62 21.33
CA PRO A 254 -22.35 6.84 22.11
C PRO A 254 -22.20 8.06 21.20
N GLY A 255 -22.75 9.21 21.61
CA GLY A 255 -22.62 10.46 20.85
C GLY A 255 -21.17 10.95 20.71
N ASP A 256 -20.36 10.80 21.77
CA ASP A 256 -18.91 11.03 21.72
C ASP A 256 -18.15 9.71 21.64
N LEU A 257 -18.09 9.14 20.43
CA LEU A 257 -17.31 7.93 20.19
C LEU A 257 -15.81 8.25 20.25
N ALA A 258 -15.09 7.54 21.13
CA ALA A 258 -13.64 7.69 21.31
C ALA A 258 -12.88 7.47 20.00
N SER A 259 -11.75 8.15 19.80
CA SER A 259 -10.80 7.79 18.76
C SER A 259 -10.19 6.42 19.04
N LEU A 260 -9.67 5.75 18.00
CA LEU A 260 -8.99 4.46 18.13
C LEU A 260 -7.89 4.48 19.20
N THR A 261 -7.06 5.53 19.22
CA THR A 261 -6.00 5.73 20.23
C THR A 261 -6.58 5.94 21.64
N ARG A 262 -7.64 6.74 21.80
CA ARG A 262 -8.26 7.01 23.12
C ARG A 262 -8.89 5.74 23.68
N TRP A 263 -9.60 4.99 22.84
CA TRP A 263 -10.14 3.68 23.20
C TRP A 263 -9.03 2.73 23.63
N TRP A 264 -7.96 2.61 22.84
CA TRP A 264 -6.85 1.72 23.17
C TRP A 264 -6.23 2.03 24.53
N ARG A 265 -6.00 3.31 24.85
CA ARG A 265 -5.49 3.74 26.17
C ARG A 265 -6.44 3.40 27.32
N SER A 266 -7.74 3.29 27.07
CA SER A 266 -8.73 2.92 28.08
C SER A 266 -8.71 1.42 28.43
N LEU A 267 -8.18 0.57 27.55
CA LEU A 267 -8.08 -0.88 27.74
C LEU A 267 -6.90 -1.22 28.67
N GLY A 268 -6.99 -0.87 29.96
CA GLY A 268 -5.85 -0.84 30.91
C GLY A 268 -4.84 -2.01 30.90
N LYS A 269 -5.18 -3.21 30.41
CA LYS A 269 -4.19 -4.27 30.10
C LYS A 269 -3.91 -4.34 28.59
N PRO A 270 -2.63 -4.25 28.16
CA PRO A 270 -2.29 -4.37 26.74
C PRO A 270 -2.58 -5.77 26.21
N ASP A 271 -3.37 -5.85 25.15
CA ASP A 271 -3.60 -7.06 24.34
C ASP A 271 -3.02 -6.86 22.94
N PRO A 272 -1.76 -7.25 22.68
CA PRO A 272 -1.09 -7.01 21.40
C PRO A 272 -1.84 -7.58 20.19
N VAL A 273 -2.59 -8.67 20.40
CA VAL A 273 -3.36 -9.35 19.36
C VAL A 273 -4.60 -8.53 18.99
N LEU A 274 -5.31 -8.03 20.00
CA LEU A 274 -6.43 -7.11 19.78
C LEU A 274 -5.97 -5.80 19.15
N ARG A 275 -4.82 -5.27 19.59
CA ARG A 275 -4.20 -4.08 19.01
C ARG A 275 -3.98 -4.25 17.51
N GLU A 276 -3.33 -5.36 17.15
CA GLU A 276 -3.02 -5.70 15.77
C GLU A 276 -4.29 -5.80 14.92
N HIS A 277 -5.31 -6.48 15.42
CA HIS A 277 -6.58 -6.59 14.72
C HIS A 277 -7.23 -5.22 14.49
N ALA A 278 -7.28 -4.36 15.51
CA ALA A 278 -7.87 -3.04 15.40
C ALA A 278 -7.10 -2.13 14.42
N VAL A 279 -5.76 -2.21 14.43
CA VAL A 279 -4.92 -1.53 13.44
C VAL A 279 -5.14 -2.10 12.04
N ALA A 280 -5.20 -3.42 11.87
CA ALA A 280 -5.42 -4.06 10.57
C ALA A 280 -6.78 -3.67 9.96
N LEU A 281 -7.84 -3.62 10.78
CA LEU A 281 -9.17 -3.14 10.35
C LEU A 281 -9.13 -1.67 9.90
N ALA A 282 -8.38 -0.82 10.61
CA ALA A 282 -8.25 0.59 10.26
C ALA A 282 -7.39 0.80 9.00
N SER A 283 -6.30 0.03 8.86
CA SER A 283 -5.40 0.08 7.70
C SER A 283 -6.08 -0.33 6.39
N SER A 284 -7.06 -1.24 6.43
CA SER A 284 -7.82 -1.66 5.24
C SER A 284 -9.02 -0.74 4.92
N GLY A 285 -9.28 0.26 5.76
CA GLY A 285 -10.38 1.21 5.60
C GLY A 285 -10.05 2.41 4.72
N ALA A 286 -10.85 3.47 4.85
CA ALA A 286 -10.65 4.73 4.15
C ALA A 286 -9.35 5.45 4.60
N PRO A 287 -8.83 6.45 3.84
CA PRO A 287 -7.60 7.17 4.21
C PRO A 287 -7.61 7.77 5.63
N ALA A 288 -8.79 8.19 6.13
CA ALA A 288 -8.93 8.65 7.50
C ALA A 288 -8.72 7.54 8.55
N ALA A 289 -9.18 6.31 8.28
CA ALA A 289 -8.95 5.16 9.13
C ALA A 289 -7.46 4.74 9.10
N GLN A 290 -6.84 4.77 7.92
CA GLN A 290 -5.40 4.52 7.78
C GLN A 290 -4.57 5.53 8.60
N ALA A 291 -4.93 6.81 8.54
CA ALA A 291 -4.31 7.85 9.36
C ALA A 291 -4.51 7.60 10.87
N ALA A 292 -5.71 7.18 11.29
CA ALA A 292 -5.98 6.81 12.69
C ALA A 292 -5.15 5.59 13.15
N ALA A 293 -4.93 4.60 12.27
CA ALA A 293 -4.05 3.46 12.53
C ALA A 293 -2.57 3.90 12.69
N VAL A 294 -2.10 4.82 11.85
CA VAL A 294 -0.75 5.40 11.95
C VAL A 294 -0.61 6.19 13.26
N GLU A 295 -1.55 7.08 13.56
CA GLU A 295 -1.57 7.88 14.79
C GLU A 295 -1.52 6.98 16.04
N MET A 296 -2.36 5.95 16.07
CA MET A 296 -2.41 4.99 17.17
C MET A 296 -1.06 4.28 17.35
N GLN A 297 -0.42 3.84 16.28
CA GLN A 297 0.87 3.15 16.36
C GLN A 297 2.00 4.06 16.87
N LEU A 298 1.99 5.35 16.50
CA LEU A 298 2.96 6.33 16.98
C LEU A 298 2.72 6.74 18.44
N GLN A 299 1.46 6.93 18.83
CA GLN A 299 1.09 7.39 20.17
C GLN A 299 1.01 6.28 21.22
N CYS A 300 0.85 5.03 20.78
CA CYS A 300 0.76 3.83 21.60
C CYS A 300 1.55 2.68 20.94
N PRO A 301 2.89 2.82 20.80
CA PRO A 301 3.72 1.74 20.29
C PRO A 301 3.75 0.56 21.26
N LEU A 302 3.80 -0.64 20.73
CA LEU A 302 4.15 -1.83 21.50
C LEU A 302 5.62 -1.71 21.95
N PRO A 303 5.97 -2.21 23.15
CA PRO A 303 7.35 -2.30 23.55
C PRO A 303 8.11 -3.22 22.57
N PRO A 304 9.24 -2.77 21.99
CA PRO A 304 10.06 -3.60 21.14
C PRO A 304 10.50 -4.88 21.87
N ARG A 305 10.56 -6.00 21.15
CA ARG A 305 10.92 -7.31 21.69
C ARG A 305 11.80 -8.04 20.69
N ALA A 306 13.00 -8.37 21.14
CA ALA A 306 13.91 -9.30 20.50
C ALA A 306 13.90 -10.64 21.27
N LEU A 307 14.33 -11.72 20.62
CA LEU A 307 14.68 -12.97 21.29
C LEU A 307 16.12 -12.84 21.79
N SER A 308 16.30 -12.85 23.10
CA SER A 308 17.62 -12.80 23.74
C SER A 308 17.91 -14.12 24.43
N GLY A 309 18.69 -14.98 23.78
CA GLY A 309 19.21 -16.22 24.33
C GLY A 309 20.58 -16.03 24.99
N GLY A 310 20.89 -16.87 25.98
CA GLY A 310 22.25 -17.04 26.48
C GLY A 310 23.20 -17.63 25.43
N PRO A 311 24.46 -17.95 25.80
CA PRO A 311 25.51 -18.35 24.85
C PRO A 311 25.13 -19.50 23.90
N HIS A 312 24.30 -20.44 24.35
CA HIS A 312 23.88 -21.61 23.55
C HIS A 312 22.41 -21.56 23.09
N LEU A 313 21.68 -20.50 23.44
CA LEU A 313 20.28 -20.34 23.06
C LEU A 313 20.17 -19.46 21.82
N PRO A 314 19.09 -19.61 21.04
CA PRO A 314 18.85 -18.76 19.89
C PRO A 314 18.60 -17.31 20.32
N SER A 315 19.09 -16.37 19.52
CA SER A 315 18.82 -14.93 19.63
C SER A 315 18.42 -14.37 18.27
N ALA A 316 17.43 -13.49 18.22
CA ALA A 316 16.94 -12.94 16.95
C ALA A 316 16.31 -11.57 17.15
N ASP A 317 16.38 -10.72 16.13
CA ASP A 317 15.72 -9.42 16.13
C ASP A 317 15.23 -9.03 14.72
N ILE A 318 14.22 -8.15 14.69
CA ILE A 318 13.69 -7.52 13.49
C ILE A 318 13.91 -6.02 13.63
N ASP A 319 14.78 -5.45 12.79
CA ASP A 319 15.09 -4.02 12.80
C ASP A 319 14.33 -3.24 11.72
N LEU A 320 13.90 -3.92 10.66
CA LEU A 320 13.22 -3.36 9.51
C LEU A 320 11.93 -4.12 9.18
N ALA A 321 10.83 -3.39 9.00
CA ALA A 321 9.54 -3.95 8.57
C ALA A 321 8.71 -2.93 7.79
N LEU A 322 9.16 -2.58 6.57
CA LEU A 322 8.55 -1.51 5.78
C LEU A 322 7.40 -2.05 4.93
N ALA A 323 6.18 -1.63 5.23
CA ALA A 323 5.00 -1.93 4.40
C ALA A 323 5.00 -1.10 3.09
N THR A 324 4.65 -1.76 1.99
CA THR A 324 4.46 -1.18 0.64
C THR A 324 3.26 -1.87 -0.03
N ASP A 325 2.77 -1.32 -1.15
CA ASP A 325 1.75 -1.97 -1.99
C ASP A 325 2.26 -3.26 -2.68
N ARG A 326 3.58 -3.46 -2.74
CA ARG A 326 4.25 -4.66 -3.27
C ARG A 326 4.58 -5.71 -2.21
N GLY A 327 4.26 -5.45 -0.95
CA GLY A 327 4.60 -6.35 0.17
C GLY A 327 5.32 -5.64 1.30
N MET A 328 5.77 -6.41 2.27
CA MET A 328 6.54 -5.92 3.41
C MET A 328 8.01 -6.30 3.28
N LEU A 329 8.89 -5.29 3.20
CA LEU A 329 10.32 -5.49 3.28
C LEU A 329 10.73 -5.70 4.73
N VAL A 330 11.20 -6.90 5.05
CA VAL A 330 11.59 -7.32 6.38
C VAL A 330 13.10 -7.54 6.42
N GLY A 331 13.77 -6.93 7.39
CA GLY A 331 15.19 -7.10 7.67
C GLY A 331 15.40 -7.44 9.15
N GLY A 332 16.46 -8.19 9.42
CA GLY A 332 16.82 -8.56 10.77
C GLY A 332 18.01 -9.50 10.82
N TRP A 333 18.20 -10.14 11.97
CA TRP A 333 19.27 -11.12 12.18
C TRP A 333 18.83 -12.26 13.10
N LEU A 334 19.49 -13.41 12.93
CA LEU A 334 19.31 -14.62 13.71
C LEU A 334 20.66 -15.21 14.09
N ARG A 335 20.77 -15.65 15.34
CA ARG A 335 21.85 -16.47 15.85
C ARG A 335 21.24 -17.75 16.41
N ASP A 336 21.57 -18.88 15.81
CA ASP A 336 21.06 -20.19 16.23
C ASP A 336 22.17 -21.24 16.25
N PRO A 337 23.01 -21.27 17.29
CA PRO A 337 24.21 -22.10 17.33
C PRO A 337 23.91 -23.61 17.39
N LEU A 338 22.71 -23.99 17.82
CA LEU A 338 22.28 -25.38 18.00
C LEU A 338 21.21 -25.82 16.98
N GLY A 339 20.85 -24.95 16.03
CA GLY A 339 19.83 -25.26 15.02
C GLY A 339 18.45 -25.53 15.63
N MET A 340 18.05 -24.77 16.65
CA MET A 340 16.77 -24.90 17.35
C MET A 340 15.61 -24.22 16.62
N VAL A 341 15.89 -23.26 15.75
CA VAL A 341 14.89 -22.46 15.04
C VAL A 341 14.46 -23.16 13.75
N THR A 342 13.15 -23.23 13.51
CA THR A 342 12.58 -23.74 12.26
C THR A 342 12.30 -22.64 11.25
N GLY A 343 12.03 -21.42 11.72
CA GLY A 343 11.81 -20.26 10.87
C GLY A 343 11.35 -19.03 11.64
N ILE A 344 11.16 -17.95 10.89
CA ILE A 344 10.55 -16.70 11.36
C ILE A 344 9.30 -16.46 10.53
N ASP A 345 8.19 -16.17 11.21
CA ASP A 345 6.89 -15.91 10.59
C ASP A 345 6.46 -14.46 10.86
N LEU A 346 5.86 -13.80 9.87
CA LEU A 346 5.01 -12.64 10.08
C LEU A 346 3.68 -13.10 10.69
N LEU A 347 3.32 -12.53 11.84
CA LEU A 347 2.07 -12.86 12.53
C LEU A 347 0.96 -11.95 12.01
N ALA A 348 -0.13 -12.56 11.57
CA ALA A 348 -1.30 -11.86 11.07
C ALA A 348 -2.58 -12.46 11.66
N GLY A 349 -3.00 -11.92 12.80
CA GLY A 349 -4.10 -12.49 13.58
C GLY A 349 -3.76 -13.90 14.10
N ASP A 350 -4.48 -14.93 13.62
CA ASP A 350 -4.19 -16.34 13.93
C ASP A 350 -3.32 -17.02 12.87
N ALA A 351 -3.08 -16.36 11.74
CA ALA A 351 -2.20 -16.87 10.69
C ALA A 351 -0.75 -16.54 11.03
N ALA A 352 0.14 -17.47 10.69
CA ALA A 352 1.57 -17.27 10.68
C ALA A 352 2.05 -17.45 9.24
N LEU A 353 2.57 -16.38 8.65
CA LEU A 353 3.06 -16.35 7.28
C LEU A 353 4.58 -16.48 7.36
N PRO A 354 5.17 -17.59 6.90
CA PRO A 354 6.61 -17.70 6.84
C PRO A 354 7.20 -16.52 6.07
N LEU A 355 8.26 -15.90 6.59
CA LEU A 355 9.11 -15.05 5.77
C LEU A 355 9.62 -15.96 4.65
N GLY A 356 9.04 -15.84 3.45
CA GLY A 356 9.03 -16.92 2.45
C GLY A 356 10.42 -17.40 2.00
N ALA A 357 10.45 -18.42 1.13
CA ALA A 357 11.68 -18.96 0.49
C ALA A 357 12.51 -17.92 -0.31
N VAL A 358 12.04 -16.68 -0.39
CA VAL A 358 12.71 -15.50 -0.95
C VAL A 358 13.39 -14.73 0.19
N GLN A 359 14.41 -15.35 0.77
CA GLN A 359 15.24 -14.75 1.80
C GLN A 359 16.67 -14.65 1.27
N HIS A 360 17.24 -13.46 1.31
CA HIS A 360 18.68 -13.29 1.16
C HIS A 360 19.31 -13.29 2.54
N THR A 361 20.23 -14.22 2.80
CA THR A 361 20.97 -14.32 4.06
C THR A 361 22.43 -13.94 3.86
N PHE A 362 23.03 -13.36 4.89
CA PHE A 362 24.41 -12.91 4.86
C PHE A 362 25.03 -12.93 6.25
N SER A 363 26.37 -12.96 6.32
CA SER A 363 27.08 -12.90 7.59
C SER A 363 26.97 -11.49 8.20
N GLY A 364 26.65 -11.42 9.49
CA GLY A 364 26.54 -10.18 10.25
C GLY A 364 27.25 -10.26 11.59
N ILE A 365 27.43 -9.10 12.22
CA ILE A 365 27.97 -8.97 13.57
C ILE A 365 27.07 -7.99 14.33
N VAL A 366 26.67 -8.37 15.55
CA VAL A 366 25.88 -7.54 16.46
C VAL A 366 26.70 -7.26 17.71
N GLY A 367 26.62 -6.04 18.24
CA GLY A 367 27.47 -5.58 19.36
C GLY A 367 28.72 -4.83 18.89
N LYS A 368 29.53 -4.36 19.84
CA LYS A 368 30.80 -3.64 19.59
C LYS A 368 31.87 -4.16 20.54
N GLY A 369 33.13 -4.15 20.11
CA GLY A 369 34.27 -4.57 20.93
C GLY A 369 34.18 -6.05 21.31
N ASP A 370 34.47 -6.37 22.57
CA ASP A 370 34.52 -7.75 23.07
C ASP A 370 33.15 -8.44 23.14
N ASP A 371 32.04 -7.70 23.04
CA ASP A 371 30.67 -8.22 22.99
C ASP A 371 30.17 -8.53 21.56
N ALA A 372 31.04 -8.36 20.55
CA ALA A 372 30.70 -8.61 19.15
C ALA A 372 30.37 -10.09 18.92
N THR A 373 29.13 -10.34 18.49
CA THR A 373 28.62 -11.69 18.26
C THR A 373 28.33 -11.88 16.78
N ALA A 374 28.85 -12.96 16.20
CA ALA A 374 28.53 -13.35 14.83
C ALA A 374 27.07 -13.83 14.73
N VAL A 375 26.37 -13.34 13.71
CA VAL A 375 24.96 -13.63 13.43
C VAL A 375 24.74 -13.88 11.93
N THR A 376 23.60 -14.45 11.58
CA THR A 376 23.10 -14.51 10.20
C THR A 376 22.11 -13.37 10.00
N GLY A 377 22.51 -12.34 9.27
CA GLY A 377 21.61 -11.28 8.79
C GLY A 377 20.71 -11.80 7.68
N PHE A 378 19.53 -11.20 7.55
CA PHE A 378 18.61 -11.53 6.47
C PHE A 378 17.79 -10.33 6.00
N CYS A 379 17.34 -10.43 4.75
CA CYS A 379 16.37 -9.55 4.13
C CYS A 379 15.38 -10.38 3.32
N ALA A 380 14.09 -10.09 3.44
CA ALA A 380 13.00 -10.78 2.77
C ALA A 380 11.89 -9.81 2.36
N LEU A 381 11.17 -10.15 1.29
CA LEU A 381 9.94 -9.46 0.90
C LEU A 381 8.75 -10.41 1.11
N VAL A 382 7.84 -10.04 2.00
CA VAL A 382 6.63 -10.82 2.32
C VAL A 382 5.46 -10.28 1.51
N ALA A 383 4.62 -11.17 0.96
CA ALA A 383 3.47 -10.78 0.16
C ALA A 383 2.48 -9.86 0.90
N ALA A 384 1.83 -8.97 0.15
CA ALA A 384 0.87 -7.98 0.66
C ALA A 384 -0.56 -8.52 0.87
N ASP A 385 -0.78 -9.83 0.72
CA ASP A 385 -2.10 -10.45 0.70
C ASP A 385 -2.78 -10.48 2.07
N VAL A 386 -2.05 -10.13 3.14
CA VAL A 386 -2.58 -10.13 4.50
C VAL A 386 -2.44 -8.77 5.17
N ALA A 387 -3.54 -8.27 5.72
CA ALA A 387 -3.59 -7.01 6.44
C ALA A 387 -2.80 -7.10 7.76
N VAL A 388 -1.66 -6.41 7.81
CA VAL A 388 -0.79 -6.32 8.99
C VAL A 388 -0.57 -4.85 9.38
N PRO A 389 -0.19 -4.56 10.64
CA PRO A 389 0.12 -3.20 11.06
C PRO A 389 1.22 -2.58 10.20
N MET A 390 0.98 -1.35 9.71
CA MET A 390 1.89 -0.67 8.79
C MET A 390 3.24 -0.28 9.41
N LEU A 391 3.25 0.10 10.70
CA LEU A 391 4.43 0.66 11.36
C LEU A 391 5.04 -0.28 12.40
N GLN A 392 4.28 -1.24 12.92
CA GLN A 392 4.79 -2.14 13.95
C GLN A 392 4.13 -3.52 13.91
N PRO A 393 4.37 -4.29 12.83
CA PRO A 393 3.90 -5.67 12.71
C PRO A 393 4.60 -6.58 13.73
N ARG A 394 4.02 -7.74 14.04
CA ARG A 394 4.62 -8.72 14.96
C ARG A 394 5.15 -9.91 14.19
N PHE A 395 6.22 -10.52 14.71
CA PHE A 395 6.83 -11.71 14.14
C PHE A 395 6.93 -12.82 15.18
N GLY A 396 7.09 -14.06 14.73
CA GLY A 396 7.27 -15.22 15.59
C GLY A 396 8.48 -16.04 15.18
N VAL A 397 9.42 -16.27 16.09
CA VAL A 397 10.49 -17.27 15.91
C VAL A 397 9.93 -18.62 16.34
N ALA A 398 9.77 -19.54 15.40
CA ALA A 398 9.31 -20.89 15.66
C ALA A 398 10.50 -21.80 16.04
N LEU A 399 10.35 -22.56 17.12
CA LEU A 399 11.34 -23.53 17.59
C LEU A 399 10.94 -24.96 17.23
N LYS A 400 11.92 -25.86 17.12
CA LYS A 400 11.71 -27.31 16.93
C LYS A 400 10.89 -27.98 18.04
N SER A 401 10.81 -27.36 19.22
CA SER A 401 9.95 -27.81 20.32
C SER A 401 8.45 -27.58 20.07
N GLY A 402 8.09 -26.78 19.05
CA GLY A 402 6.73 -26.29 18.83
C GLY A 402 6.43 -24.97 19.57
N GLU A 403 7.36 -24.46 20.38
CA GLU A 403 7.24 -23.15 21.01
C GLU A 403 7.48 -22.02 20.00
N ARG A 404 6.85 -20.86 20.21
CA ARG A 404 7.04 -19.66 19.41
C ARG A 404 7.32 -18.45 20.29
N HIS A 405 8.43 -17.76 20.01
CA HIS A 405 8.77 -16.50 20.67
C HIS A 405 8.34 -15.31 19.80
N VAL A 406 7.59 -14.38 20.38
CA VAL A 406 7.10 -13.19 19.65
C VAL A 406 8.15 -12.10 19.62
N LEU A 407 8.46 -11.60 18.43
CA LEU A 407 9.27 -10.42 18.18
C LEU A 407 8.38 -9.22 17.84
N VAL A 408 8.83 -8.04 18.25
CA VAL A 408 8.18 -6.76 17.97
C VAL A 408 9.27 -5.76 17.58
N PRO A 409 9.31 -5.29 16.32
CA PRO A 409 10.29 -4.31 15.90
C PRO A 409 10.01 -2.95 16.56
N PRO A 410 10.99 -2.03 16.57
CA PRO A 410 10.70 -0.63 16.86
C PRO A 410 9.71 -0.06 15.82
N PRO A 411 8.96 1.00 16.17
CA PRO A 411 8.08 1.68 15.22
C PRO A 411 8.87 2.11 13.97
N GLN A 412 8.34 1.73 12.81
CA GLN A 412 8.91 2.03 11.51
C GLN A 412 8.56 3.47 11.11
N PRO A 413 9.42 4.13 10.30
CA PRO A 413 9.21 5.53 9.96
C PRO A 413 8.00 5.73 9.06
N VAL A 414 7.28 6.84 9.29
CA VAL A 414 6.17 7.29 8.42
C VAL A 414 6.69 8.08 7.22
N ASP A 415 7.71 8.90 7.44
CA ASP A 415 8.29 9.70 6.37
C ASP A 415 8.89 8.81 5.27
N VAL A 416 8.50 9.08 4.03
CA VAL A 416 8.84 8.25 2.87
C VAL A 416 10.35 8.31 2.56
N ALA A 417 11.01 9.44 2.80
CA ALA A 417 12.45 9.56 2.58
C ALA A 417 13.25 8.74 3.61
N GLU A 418 12.82 8.75 4.86
CA GLU A 418 13.35 7.91 5.93
C GLU A 418 13.09 6.41 5.63
N ARG A 419 11.89 6.04 5.15
CA ARG A 419 11.57 4.67 4.67
C ARG A 419 12.54 4.24 3.56
N ARG A 420 12.75 5.08 2.54
CA ARG A 420 13.70 4.81 1.45
C ARG A 420 15.13 4.63 1.98
N SER A 421 15.56 5.50 2.89
CA SER A 421 16.88 5.39 3.51
C SER A 421 17.06 4.09 4.30
N ARG A 422 16.03 3.60 4.99
CA ARG A 422 16.09 2.35 5.73
C ARG A 422 16.07 1.14 4.81
N ALA A 423 15.26 1.15 3.76
CA ALA A 423 15.24 0.11 2.74
C ALA A 423 16.62 -0.08 2.07
N LEU A 424 17.31 1.02 1.75
CA LEU A 424 18.68 1.00 1.21
C LEU A 424 19.71 0.40 2.19
N LYS A 425 19.45 0.45 3.49
CA LYS A 425 20.33 -0.09 4.53
C LYS A 425 19.99 -1.54 4.92
N ALA A 426 18.96 -2.15 4.32
CA ALA A 426 18.49 -3.48 4.68
C ALA A 426 19.51 -4.60 4.37
N ILE A 427 20.35 -4.40 3.36
CA ILE A 427 21.44 -5.32 3.00
C ILE A 427 22.74 -4.52 2.89
N PRO A 428 23.81 -4.88 3.61
CA PRO A 428 25.09 -4.21 3.50
C PRO A 428 25.66 -4.27 2.07
N PRO A 429 26.32 -3.21 1.56
CA PRO A 429 26.73 -3.13 0.15
C PRO A 429 27.60 -4.29 -0.37
N GLN A 430 28.41 -4.89 0.51
CA GLN A 430 29.26 -6.04 0.20
C GLN A 430 28.48 -7.35 -0.05
N PHE A 431 27.25 -7.46 0.49
CA PHE A 431 26.37 -8.62 0.31
C PHE A 431 25.29 -8.38 -0.74
N LEU A 432 25.21 -7.18 -1.33
CA LEU A 432 24.27 -6.91 -2.43
C LEU A 432 24.66 -7.69 -3.69
N THR A 433 23.83 -8.67 -4.04
CA THR A 433 23.87 -9.39 -5.32
C THR A 433 22.70 -8.96 -6.21
N GLY A 434 22.79 -9.22 -7.52
CA GLY A 434 21.67 -8.95 -8.45
C GLY A 434 20.38 -9.68 -8.06
N ASP A 435 20.48 -10.92 -7.57
CA ASP A 435 19.32 -11.70 -7.09
C ASP A 435 18.70 -11.08 -5.83
N ALA A 436 19.54 -10.68 -4.86
CA ALA A 436 19.08 -10.03 -3.64
C ALA A 436 18.37 -8.69 -3.94
N ILE A 437 18.92 -7.90 -4.88
CA ILE A 437 18.30 -6.67 -5.35
C ILE A 437 16.96 -6.99 -6.02
N ALA A 438 16.94 -7.88 -7.02
CA ALA A 438 15.75 -8.17 -7.81
C ALA A 438 14.59 -8.73 -6.97
N ARG A 439 14.89 -9.65 -6.05
CA ARG A 439 13.86 -10.39 -5.31
C ARG A 439 13.42 -9.72 -4.01
N CYS A 440 14.28 -8.92 -3.38
CA CYS A 440 13.99 -8.31 -2.08
C CYS A 440 13.87 -6.78 -2.18
N LEU A 441 14.93 -6.09 -2.61
CA LEU A 441 15.04 -4.63 -2.52
C LEU A 441 14.26 -3.90 -3.61
N ALA A 442 14.64 -4.12 -4.87
CA ALA A 442 13.75 -4.26 -6.03
C ALA A 442 12.33 -3.66 -5.88
N PRO A 443 11.34 -4.53 -5.61
CA PRO A 443 9.93 -4.13 -5.54
C PRO A 443 9.64 -3.09 -4.46
N ALA A 444 10.24 -3.23 -3.27
CA ALA A 444 9.97 -2.33 -2.15
C ALA A 444 10.56 -0.93 -2.36
N LEU A 445 11.80 -0.84 -2.86
CA LEU A 445 12.44 0.43 -3.17
C LEU A 445 11.72 1.17 -4.28
N ALA A 446 11.31 0.49 -5.35
CA ALA A 446 10.55 1.09 -6.43
C ALA A 446 9.21 1.66 -5.92
N ALA A 447 8.48 0.90 -5.09
CA ALA A 447 7.22 1.35 -4.49
C ALA A 447 7.41 2.58 -3.59
N ILE A 448 8.37 2.53 -2.67
CA ILE A 448 8.66 3.64 -1.73
C ILE A 448 9.16 4.87 -2.51
N HIS A 449 10.00 4.68 -3.53
CA HIS A 449 10.51 5.78 -4.32
C HIS A 449 9.41 6.43 -5.16
N GLY A 450 8.54 5.63 -5.79
CA GLY A 450 7.37 6.12 -6.51
C GLY A 450 6.42 6.91 -5.62
N GLU A 451 6.18 6.45 -4.38
CA GLU A 451 5.42 7.21 -3.37
C GLU A 451 6.09 8.56 -3.04
N LEU A 452 7.42 8.60 -2.95
CA LEU A 452 8.17 9.83 -2.70
C LEU A 452 8.02 10.83 -3.84
N MET A 453 8.10 10.37 -5.10
CA MET A 453 7.89 11.20 -6.29
C MET A 453 6.43 11.66 -6.40
N ALA A 454 5.45 10.79 -6.14
CA ALA A 454 4.03 11.12 -6.23
C ALA A 454 3.55 12.11 -5.17
N THR A 455 4.21 12.12 -4.00
CA THR A 455 3.89 13.05 -2.89
C THR A 455 4.72 14.33 -2.92
N GLN A 456 5.45 14.57 -4.02
CA GLN A 456 6.21 15.78 -4.21
C GLN A 456 5.26 16.98 -4.39
N GLY A 457 5.42 18.01 -3.56
CA GLY A 457 4.71 19.27 -3.73
C GLY A 457 5.21 20.07 -4.93
N ALA A 458 4.40 21.01 -5.42
CA ALA A 458 4.79 21.89 -6.51
C ALA A 458 5.99 22.78 -6.11
N PRO A 459 6.98 22.99 -6.99
CA PRO A 459 8.10 23.87 -6.70
C PRO A 459 7.66 25.34 -6.64
N ARG A 460 8.33 26.13 -5.81
CA ARG A 460 8.17 27.60 -5.76
C ARG A 460 9.17 28.25 -6.71
N VAL A 461 8.69 29.09 -7.63
CA VAL A 461 9.55 29.80 -8.58
C VAL A 461 9.69 31.27 -8.17
N VAL A 462 10.92 31.75 -8.13
CA VAL A 462 11.27 33.16 -7.86
C VAL A 462 12.07 33.69 -9.04
N THR A 463 11.65 34.83 -9.58
CA THR A 463 12.38 35.53 -10.63
C THR A 463 13.10 36.74 -10.06
N LEU A 464 14.37 36.88 -10.41
CA LEU A 464 15.27 37.94 -9.97
C LEU A 464 15.74 38.70 -11.21
N GLY A 465 15.37 39.98 -11.30
CA GLY A 465 15.60 40.80 -12.51
C GLY A 465 14.58 40.52 -13.62
N THR A 466 14.90 40.98 -14.84
CA THR A 466 14.03 40.80 -16.02
C THR A 466 14.51 39.59 -16.83
N ARG A 467 13.66 38.57 -17.03
CA ARG A 467 14.00 37.41 -17.87
C ARG A 467 14.24 37.83 -19.32
N LEU A 468 15.21 37.19 -19.97
CA LEU A 468 15.42 37.33 -21.40
C LEU A 468 14.19 36.84 -22.17
N LYS A 469 13.82 37.54 -23.24
CA LYS A 469 12.63 37.20 -24.05
C LYS A 469 12.83 35.94 -24.89
N ALA A 470 14.02 35.78 -25.46
CA ALA A 470 14.39 34.66 -26.33
C ALA A 470 15.85 34.26 -26.05
N PRO A 471 16.13 33.65 -24.87
CA PRO A 471 17.46 33.11 -24.62
C PRO A 471 17.77 32.02 -25.64
N ARG A 472 19.03 31.89 -26.05
CA ARG A 472 19.53 30.77 -26.86
C ARG A 472 19.71 29.51 -26.00
N VAL A 473 20.18 29.69 -24.77
CA VAL A 473 20.48 28.59 -23.84
C VAL A 473 19.86 28.87 -22.47
N SER A 474 19.24 27.84 -21.89
CA SER A 474 18.86 27.84 -20.47
C SER A 474 19.87 26.99 -19.70
N ILE A 475 20.67 27.63 -18.84
CA ILE A 475 21.63 26.96 -17.98
C ILE A 475 20.91 26.54 -16.70
N VAL A 476 20.72 25.24 -16.51
CA VAL A 476 20.04 24.66 -15.36
C VAL A 476 21.07 24.13 -14.37
N VAL A 477 21.04 24.66 -13.15
CA VAL A 477 22.01 24.35 -12.09
C VAL A 477 21.29 23.82 -10.84
N PRO A 478 21.21 22.49 -10.63
CA PRO A 478 20.69 21.92 -9.41
C PRO A 478 21.66 22.11 -8.24
N LEU A 479 21.08 22.36 -7.07
CA LEU A 479 21.75 22.71 -5.83
C LEU A 479 21.22 21.83 -4.70
N TYR A 480 22.14 21.25 -3.92
CA TYR A 480 21.79 20.51 -2.71
C TYR A 480 22.85 20.70 -1.64
N ARG A 481 22.47 21.34 -0.53
CA ARG A 481 23.28 21.62 0.68
C ARG A 481 24.51 22.52 0.48
N VAL A 482 25.33 22.27 -0.53
CA VAL A 482 26.58 23.00 -0.80
C VAL A 482 26.31 24.16 -1.75
N LEU A 483 26.50 25.40 -1.28
CA LEU A 483 26.23 26.62 -2.04
C LEU A 483 27.50 27.48 -2.27
N ASP A 484 28.65 27.06 -1.73
CA ASP A 484 29.87 27.87 -1.67
C ASP A 484 30.43 28.23 -3.05
N PHE A 485 30.19 27.37 -4.05
CA PHE A 485 30.69 27.55 -5.42
C PHE A 485 29.90 28.59 -6.22
N LEU A 486 28.68 28.95 -5.79
CA LEU A 486 27.79 29.84 -6.54
C LEU A 486 28.43 31.20 -6.84
N ARG A 487 29.17 31.77 -5.88
CA ARG A 487 29.82 33.09 -6.09
C ARG A 487 30.85 33.04 -7.21
N VAL A 488 31.62 31.95 -7.26
CA VAL A 488 32.65 31.76 -8.30
C VAL A 488 31.99 31.46 -9.64
N GLN A 489 30.98 30.59 -9.66
CA GLN A 489 30.27 30.22 -10.90
C GLN A 489 29.55 31.42 -11.51
N VAL A 490 28.80 32.19 -10.70
CA VAL A 490 28.14 33.41 -11.17
C VAL A 490 29.16 34.44 -11.67
N GLY A 491 30.30 34.60 -10.97
CA GLY A 491 31.38 35.47 -11.44
C GLY A 491 31.94 35.05 -12.81
N ALA A 492 32.12 33.74 -13.03
CA ALA A 492 32.57 33.20 -14.32
C ALA A 492 31.53 33.42 -15.42
N PHE A 493 30.24 33.20 -15.13
CA PHE A 493 29.13 33.46 -16.05
C PHE A 493 29.00 34.95 -16.37
N ALA A 494 29.17 35.83 -15.38
CA ALA A 494 29.13 37.29 -15.58
C ALA A 494 30.33 37.82 -16.39
N ALA A 495 31.45 37.10 -16.42
CA ALA A 495 32.60 37.46 -17.24
C ALA A 495 32.45 37.04 -18.72
N ASP A 496 31.45 36.21 -19.04
CA ASP A 496 31.20 35.70 -20.38
C ASP A 496 30.10 36.51 -21.08
N GLY A 497 30.48 37.27 -22.11
CA GLY A 497 29.54 38.12 -22.86
C GLY A 497 28.39 37.35 -23.49
N PHE A 498 28.64 36.14 -24.01
CA PHE A 498 27.59 35.31 -24.61
C PHE A 498 26.58 34.86 -23.56
N VAL A 499 27.05 34.46 -22.37
CA VAL A 499 26.17 34.06 -21.26
C VAL A 499 25.27 35.23 -20.84
N ARG A 500 25.82 36.44 -20.74
CA ARG A 500 25.05 37.63 -20.35
C ARG A 500 23.94 37.99 -21.35
N GLU A 501 24.25 37.89 -22.65
CA GLU A 501 23.37 38.39 -23.70
C GLU A 501 22.35 37.34 -24.17
N ALA A 502 22.75 36.07 -24.16
CA ALA A 502 22.02 34.99 -24.83
C ALA A 502 21.64 33.82 -23.92
N CYS A 503 22.00 33.83 -22.64
CA CYS A 503 21.65 32.73 -21.72
C CYS A 503 20.77 33.21 -20.56
N GLU A 504 19.85 32.36 -20.14
CA GLU A 504 19.21 32.50 -18.83
C GLU A 504 19.77 31.45 -17.86
N ILE A 505 19.83 31.81 -16.57
CA ILE A 505 20.39 30.96 -15.53
C ILE A 505 19.27 30.57 -14.56
N ILE A 506 19.07 29.27 -14.40
CA ILE A 506 18.02 28.66 -13.60
C ILE A 506 18.69 27.83 -12.50
N TYR A 507 18.66 28.34 -11.27
CA TYR A 507 19.10 27.59 -10.09
C TYR A 507 17.94 26.78 -9.53
N VAL A 508 18.15 25.49 -9.24
CA VAL A 508 17.14 24.62 -8.65
C VAL A 508 17.60 24.14 -7.28
N LEU A 509 16.94 24.55 -6.21
CA LEU A 509 17.27 24.18 -4.85
C LEU A 509 16.48 22.95 -4.38
N ASP A 510 17.17 21.83 -4.17
CA ASP A 510 16.62 20.56 -3.67
C ASP A 510 16.75 20.38 -2.14
N SER A 511 17.20 21.44 -1.46
CA SER A 511 17.23 21.59 0.01
C SER A 511 16.41 22.81 0.43
N PRO A 512 15.06 22.73 0.44
CA PRO A 512 14.17 23.87 0.68
C PRO A 512 14.44 24.64 1.97
N GLU A 513 15.03 23.99 2.98
CA GLU A 513 15.45 24.62 4.22
C GLU A 513 16.50 25.74 4.04
N GLN A 514 17.17 25.81 2.88
CA GLN A 514 18.16 26.85 2.55
C GLN A 514 17.59 27.97 1.64
N ALA A 515 16.28 27.95 1.35
CA ALA A 515 15.68 28.80 0.33
C ALA A 515 15.87 30.30 0.60
N ASP A 516 15.63 30.76 1.83
CA ASP A 516 15.74 32.18 2.17
C ASP A 516 17.18 32.69 2.05
N GLY A 517 18.15 31.88 2.51
CA GLY A 517 19.57 32.20 2.42
C GLY A 517 20.06 32.26 0.97
N LEU A 518 19.64 31.31 0.14
CA LEU A 518 19.98 31.30 -1.28
C LEU A 518 19.31 32.47 -2.03
N GLU A 519 18.03 32.75 -1.77
CA GLU A 519 17.33 33.87 -2.39
C GLU A 519 18.02 35.20 -2.06
N HIS A 520 18.41 35.40 -0.79
CA HIS A 520 19.18 36.57 -0.37
C HIS A 520 20.53 36.68 -1.11
N LEU A 521 21.27 35.57 -1.20
CA LEU A 521 22.54 35.52 -1.94
C LEU A 521 22.36 35.89 -3.42
N LEU A 522 21.38 35.29 -4.10
CA LEU A 522 21.13 35.54 -5.52
C LEU A 522 20.64 36.98 -5.78
N ARG A 523 19.87 37.58 -4.86
CA ARG A 523 19.52 39.02 -4.93
C ARG A 523 20.77 39.90 -4.89
N GLY A 524 21.69 39.62 -3.98
CA GLY A 524 22.96 40.33 -3.88
C GLY A 524 23.81 40.19 -5.15
N LEU A 525 23.90 38.96 -5.69
CA LEU A 525 24.64 38.68 -6.92
C LEU A 525 23.99 39.34 -8.16
N HIS A 526 22.66 39.39 -8.22
CA HIS A 526 21.94 40.10 -9.27
C HIS A 526 22.28 41.60 -9.24
N LEU A 527 22.26 42.23 -8.06
CA LEU A 527 22.64 43.65 -7.92
C LEU A 527 24.10 43.92 -8.28
N LEU A 528 25.00 42.96 -8.01
CA LEU A 528 26.43 43.11 -8.28
C LEU A 528 26.78 42.95 -9.76
N TYR A 529 26.18 41.96 -10.44
CA TYR A 529 26.55 41.57 -11.80
C TYR A 529 25.53 41.95 -12.88
N ASP A 530 24.34 42.44 -12.48
CA ASP A 530 23.20 42.70 -13.36
C ASP A 530 22.79 41.48 -14.21
N LEU A 531 22.92 40.29 -13.63
CA LEU A 531 22.50 39.03 -14.24
C LEU A 531 21.11 38.63 -13.73
N PRO A 532 20.14 38.33 -14.61
CA PRO A 532 18.84 37.80 -14.18
C PRO A 532 18.97 36.32 -13.78
N PHE A 533 18.25 35.93 -12.74
CA PHE A 533 18.19 34.53 -12.27
C PHE A 533 16.75 34.07 -12.13
N VAL A 534 16.54 32.78 -12.35
CA VAL A 534 15.35 32.06 -11.90
C VAL A 534 15.78 31.11 -10.80
N LEU A 535 15.12 31.17 -9.65
CA LEU A 535 15.29 30.22 -8.56
C LEU A 535 14.04 29.34 -8.46
N VAL A 536 14.22 28.04 -8.66
CA VAL A 536 13.19 27.01 -8.46
C VAL A 536 13.48 26.31 -7.14
N VAL A 537 12.58 26.40 -6.17
CA VAL A 537 12.73 25.76 -4.85
C VAL A 537 11.82 24.53 -4.80
N MET A 538 12.42 23.35 -4.67
CA MET A 538 11.70 22.08 -4.57
C MET A 538 10.97 21.99 -3.23
N ALA A 539 9.78 21.38 -3.19
CA ALA A 539 9.03 21.23 -1.94
C ALA A 539 9.70 20.29 -0.92
N ARG A 540 10.58 19.40 -1.40
CA ARG A 540 11.42 18.47 -0.65
C ARG A 540 12.54 17.98 -1.55
N ASN A 541 13.55 17.35 -0.94
CA ASN A 541 14.58 16.64 -1.69
C ASN A 541 13.96 15.51 -2.52
N ALA A 542 14.01 15.66 -3.84
CA ALA A 542 13.56 14.66 -4.80
C ALA A 542 14.73 14.01 -5.56
N GLY A 543 15.95 14.54 -5.44
CA GLY A 543 17.14 14.04 -6.12
C GLY A 543 17.49 14.83 -7.38
N PHE A 544 18.64 14.48 -7.95
CA PHE A 544 19.25 15.23 -9.06
C PHE A 544 18.38 15.26 -10.31
N ALA A 545 17.87 14.10 -10.77
CA ALA A 545 16.99 14.04 -11.94
C ALA A 545 15.74 14.94 -11.80
N ALA A 546 15.01 14.82 -10.69
CA ALA A 546 13.79 15.59 -10.46
C ALA A 546 14.06 17.10 -10.37
N ALA A 547 15.15 17.51 -9.72
CA ALA A 547 15.58 18.91 -9.67
C ALA A 547 15.97 19.43 -11.06
N SER A 548 16.75 18.66 -11.82
CA SER A 548 17.16 19.02 -13.18
C SER A 548 15.96 19.16 -14.12
N ASN A 549 15.03 18.21 -14.06
CA ASN A 549 13.77 18.27 -14.82
C ASN A 549 12.91 19.47 -14.40
N ALA A 550 12.85 19.80 -13.11
CA ALA A 550 12.12 20.98 -12.63
C ALA A 550 12.69 22.28 -13.18
N GLY A 551 14.02 22.40 -13.26
CA GLY A 551 14.68 23.54 -13.92
C GLY A 551 14.45 23.56 -15.42
N ALA A 552 14.54 22.40 -16.09
CA ALA A 552 14.29 22.28 -17.52
C ALA A 552 12.86 22.68 -17.91
N ARG A 553 11.86 22.42 -17.05
CA ARG A 553 10.47 22.89 -17.28
C ARG A 553 10.34 24.41 -17.27
N GLU A 554 11.24 25.13 -16.60
CA GLU A 554 11.28 26.59 -16.61
C GLU A 554 12.10 27.16 -17.77
N ALA A 555 12.79 26.31 -18.55
CA ALA A 555 13.69 26.70 -19.62
C ALA A 555 12.94 27.27 -20.85
N ARG A 556 13.36 28.46 -21.27
CA ARG A 556 12.86 29.15 -22.47
C ARG A 556 13.81 29.05 -23.66
N GLY A 557 15.06 28.65 -23.44
CA GLY A 557 16.07 28.53 -24.47
C GLY A 557 15.85 27.37 -25.43
N ASP A 558 16.42 27.50 -26.63
CA ASP A 558 16.39 26.43 -27.65
C ASP A 558 17.26 25.23 -27.23
N VAL A 559 18.28 25.48 -26.40
CA VAL A 559 19.17 24.48 -25.81
C VAL A 559 19.07 24.52 -24.29
N VAL A 560 18.99 23.35 -23.66
CA VAL A 560 19.14 23.18 -22.22
C VAL A 560 20.60 22.78 -21.95
N ALA A 561 21.27 23.53 -21.10
CA ALA A 561 22.59 23.21 -20.58
C ALA A 561 22.46 22.80 -19.12
N GLN A 562 22.54 21.50 -18.85
CA GLN A 562 22.63 20.96 -17.50
C GLN A 562 24.05 21.18 -16.99
N VAL A 563 24.22 21.91 -15.87
CA VAL A 563 25.54 22.24 -15.31
C VAL A 563 25.52 22.09 -13.80
N ASN A 564 26.46 21.33 -13.23
CA ASN A 564 26.57 21.20 -11.77
C ASN A 564 27.06 22.52 -11.13
N SER A 565 26.68 22.74 -9.88
CA SER A 565 27.02 23.96 -9.13
C SER A 565 28.51 24.17 -8.85
N ASP A 566 29.30 23.09 -8.91
CA ASP A 566 30.75 23.05 -8.71
C ASP A 566 31.51 22.92 -10.05
N VAL A 567 30.84 23.15 -11.18
CA VAL A 567 31.45 23.21 -12.51
C VAL A 567 31.70 24.66 -12.91
N ILE A 568 32.97 24.99 -13.18
CA ILE A 568 33.45 26.35 -13.46
C ILE A 568 34.20 26.37 -14.80
N PRO A 569 33.78 27.21 -15.78
CA PRO A 569 34.51 27.36 -17.03
C PRO A 569 35.95 27.81 -16.83
N THR A 570 36.88 27.27 -17.61
CA THR A 570 38.29 27.70 -17.57
C THR A 570 38.51 29.08 -18.20
N ALA A 571 37.64 29.47 -19.14
CA ALA A 571 37.65 30.75 -19.83
C ALA A 571 36.25 31.10 -20.36
N ALA A 572 36.03 32.36 -20.72
CA ALA A 572 34.84 32.80 -21.45
C ALA A 572 34.79 32.17 -22.85
N GLY A 573 33.58 32.05 -23.41
CA GLY A 573 33.31 31.47 -24.73
C GLY A 573 33.11 29.95 -24.72
N TRP A 574 33.07 29.32 -23.55
CA TRP A 574 33.01 27.86 -23.39
C TRP A 574 31.77 27.20 -23.99
N LEU A 575 30.63 27.91 -24.06
CA LEU A 575 29.40 27.40 -24.68
C LEU A 575 29.48 27.36 -26.21
N SER A 576 30.23 28.27 -26.83
CA SER A 576 30.27 28.41 -28.29
C SER A 576 30.63 27.12 -29.02
N PRO A 577 31.72 26.38 -28.67
CA PRO A 577 32.04 25.14 -29.35
C PRO A 577 31.01 24.02 -29.11
N LEU A 578 30.35 24.00 -27.94
CA LEU A 578 29.29 23.02 -27.64
C LEU A 578 28.03 23.29 -28.47
N LEU A 579 27.66 24.57 -28.62
CA LEU A 579 26.53 24.96 -29.46
C LEU A 579 26.80 24.68 -30.93
N ALA A 580 28.02 24.99 -31.43
CA ALA A 580 28.41 24.68 -32.80
C ALA A 580 28.32 23.17 -33.10
N ALA A 581 28.67 22.31 -32.14
CA ALA A 581 28.51 20.86 -32.29
C ALA A 581 27.03 20.43 -32.39
N LEU A 582 26.12 21.12 -31.69
CA LEU A 582 24.68 20.86 -31.73
C LEU A 582 23.96 21.47 -32.94
N GLU A 583 24.60 22.36 -33.70
CA GLU A 583 24.03 22.90 -34.94
C GLU A 583 23.91 21.82 -36.03
N GLY A 584 24.82 20.84 -36.03
CA GLY A 584 24.68 19.62 -36.82
C GLY A 584 23.46 18.79 -36.41
N GLU A 585 22.94 17.98 -37.34
CA GLU A 585 21.79 17.10 -37.08
C GLU A 585 22.20 15.74 -36.48
N GLU A 586 23.50 15.45 -36.39
CA GLU A 586 24.05 14.19 -35.89
C GLU A 586 23.95 14.07 -34.36
N PHE A 587 24.39 15.10 -33.62
CA PHE A 587 24.46 15.05 -32.16
C PHE A 587 23.16 15.47 -31.49
N GLY A 588 22.61 14.55 -30.69
CA GLY A 588 21.46 14.84 -29.83
C GLY A 588 21.89 15.42 -28.47
N ALA A 589 23.09 15.06 -27.99
CA ALA A 589 23.67 15.59 -26.76
C ALA A 589 25.19 15.77 -26.90
N VAL A 590 25.75 16.77 -26.22
CA VAL A 590 27.19 17.03 -26.21
C VAL A 590 27.71 17.36 -24.81
N GLY A 591 28.95 16.96 -24.53
CA GLY A 591 29.62 17.21 -23.26
C GLY A 591 31.03 17.75 -23.45
N PRO A 592 31.51 18.61 -22.53
CA PRO A 592 32.83 19.23 -22.61
C PRO A 592 33.93 18.32 -22.04
N LYS A 593 35.17 18.82 -22.07
CA LYS A 593 36.25 18.29 -21.23
C LYS A 593 36.12 18.81 -19.81
N LEU A 594 36.08 17.90 -18.85
CA LEU A 594 36.11 18.24 -17.43
C LEU A 594 37.48 17.92 -16.82
N LEU A 595 37.98 18.88 -16.04
CA LEU A 595 39.25 18.81 -15.33
C LEU A 595 39.01 18.76 -13.82
N PHE A 596 39.85 18.02 -13.13
CA PHE A 596 40.02 18.15 -11.68
C PHE A 596 40.70 19.48 -11.33
N ASP A 597 40.69 19.83 -10.05
CA ASP A 597 41.31 21.03 -9.50
C ASP A 597 42.85 21.08 -9.71
N ASP A 598 43.49 19.91 -9.77
CA ASP A 598 44.91 19.74 -10.12
C ASP A 598 45.20 19.81 -11.63
N GLY A 599 44.17 20.02 -12.46
CA GLY A 599 44.28 20.09 -13.92
C GLY A 599 44.37 18.73 -14.61
N SER A 600 44.31 17.59 -13.89
CA SER A 600 44.17 16.29 -14.53
C SER A 600 42.77 16.08 -15.11
N LEU A 601 42.64 15.19 -16.10
CA LEU A 601 41.38 14.88 -16.76
C LEU A 601 40.43 14.16 -15.81
N GLN A 602 39.20 14.64 -15.71
CA GLN A 602 38.10 13.97 -15.02
C GLN A 602 37.13 13.33 -16.02
N HIS A 603 36.85 14.00 -17.14
CA HIS A 603 35.92 13.51 -18.16
C HIS A 603 36.39 13.90 -19.56
N ALA A 604 36.40 12.91 -20.46
CA ALA A 604 36.60 13.10 -21.89
C ALA A 604 35.58 12.25 -22.69
N GLY A 605 34.33 12.20 -22.24
CA GLY A 605 33.34 11.19 -22.63
C GLY A 605 33.28 9.99 -21.67
N MET A 606 32.18 9.24 -21.73
CA MET A 606 31.96 8.02 -20.95
C MET A 606 31.85 6.77 -21.82
N TYR A 607 32.20 5.63 -21.24
CA TYR A 607 31.97 4.30 -21.78
C TYR A 607 31.43 3.36 -20.69
N PHE A 608 30.89 2.23 -21.13
CA PHE A 608 30.30 1.23 -20.24
C PHE A 608 31.22 0.03 -20.17
N ALA A 609 31.47 -0.49 -18.97
CA ALA A 609 32.21 -1.72 -18.79
C ALA A 609 31.65 -2.54 -17.62
N PRO A 610 31.76 -3.88 -17.68
CA PRO A 610 31.43 -4.72 -16.53
C PRO A 610 32.41 -4.45 -15.39
N GLY A 611 31.86 -4.19 -14.21
CA GLY A 611 32.58 -4.08 -12.96
C GLY A 611 32.94 -5.44 -12.35
N PRO A 612 33.55 -5.45 -11.15
CA PRO A 612 34.07 -6.67 -10.52
C PRO A 612 33.02 -7.75 -10.22
N ARG A 613 31.73 -7.39 -10.15
CA ARG A 613 30.62 -8.32 -9.92
C ARG A 613 29.75 -8.51 -11.18
N GLY A 614 30.27 -8.14 -12.35
CA GLY A 614 29.55 -8.24 -13.64
C GLY A 614 28.48 -7.17 -13.85
N GLN A 615 28.34 -6.20 -12.95
CA GLN A 615 27.41 -5.08 -13.11
C GLN A 615 27.97 -4.04 -14.08
N TRP A 616 27.13 -3.45 -14.93
CA TRP A 616 27.56 -2.35 -15.80
C TRP A 616 27.90 -1.10 -14.98
N LEU A 617 29.07 -0.52 -15.23
CA LEU A 617 29.55 0.70 -14.61
C LEU A 617 29.84 1.77 -15.67
N ASN A 618 29.60 3.04 -15.30
CA ASN A 618 29.98 4.20 -16.10
C ASN A 618 31.45 4.53 -15.83
N HIS A 619 32.26 4.57 -16.88
CA HIS A 619 33.67 4.94 -16.81
C HIS A 619 33.94 6.16 -17.68
N HIS A 620 34.92 6.97 -17.29
CA HIS A 620 35.31 8.16 -18.03
C HIS A 620 36.59 7.88 -18.80
N PHE A 621 36.61 8.20 -20.10
CA PHE A 621 37.81 8.07 -20.91
C PHE A 621 38.95 8.92 -20.35
N HIS A 622 40.14 8.33 -20.27
CA HIS A 622 41.40 9.01 -19.90
C HIS A 622 41.39 9.71 -18.54
N LYS A 623 40.50 9.33 -17.62
CA LYS A 623 40.44 9.88 -16.25
C LYS A 623 41.80 9.72 -15.55
N GLY A 624 42.27 10.80 -14.93
CA GLY A 624 43.57 10.89 -14.24
C GLY A 624 44.76 11.22 -15.16
N MET A 625 44.60 11.23 -16.48
CA MET A 625 45.67 11.63 -17.40
C MET A 625 45.86 13.16 -17.41
N PRO A 626 47.02 13.68 -17.86
CA PRO A 626 47.24 15.13 -17.95
C PRO A 626 46.25 15.86 -18.85
N ARG A 627 45.94 17.14 -18.56
CA ARG A 627 45.03 18.03 -19.33
C ARG A 627 45.16 17.93 -20.85
N HIS A 628 46.40 17.88 -21.33
CA HIS A 628 46.77 17.90 -22.74
C HIS A 628 47.12 16.50 -23.28
N TYR A 629 46.65 15.43 -22.63
CA TYR A 629 46.82 14.08 -23.15
C TYR A 629 46.24 13.99 -24.58
N PRO A 630 47.04 13.68 -25.61
CA PRO A 630 46.63 13.91 -27.01
C PRO A 630 45.31 13.22 -27.43
N PRO A 631 45.00 11.98 -27.01
CA PRO A 631 43.70 11.37 -27.29
C PRO A 631 42.50 12.13 -26.72
N ALA A 632 42.68 12.86 -25.61
CA ALA A 632 41.63 13.64 -24.98
C ALA A 632 41.46 15.05 -25.58
N THR A 633 42.30 15.46 -26.53
CA THR A 633 42.16 16.76 -27.22
C THR A 633 41.39 16.68 -28.53
N VAL A 634 40.91 15.48 -28.90
CA VAL A 634 40.20 15.22 -30.15
C VAL A 634 38.70 15.07 -29.90
N ALA A 635 37.89 15.83 -30.64
CA ALA A 635 36.43 15.73 -30.63
C ALA A 635 36.01 14.39 -31.26
N ARG A 636 35.02 13.71 -30.68
CA ARG A 636 34.59 12.39 -31.15
C ARG A 636 33.22 11.98 -30.64
N ASN A 637 32.63 11.00 -31.30
CA ASN A 637 31.43 10.31 -30.84
C ASN A 637 31.79 9.45 -29.63
N VAL A 638 30.94 9.49 -28.61
CA VAL A 638 31.11 8.73 -27.38
C VAL A 638 29.78 8.09 -26.99
N PRO A 639 29.79 6.96 -26.27
CA PRO A 639 28.55 6.32 -25.81
C PRO A 639 27.67 7.22 -24.93
N ALA A 640 28.29 8.04 -24.08
CA ALA A 640 27.61 8.98 -23.21
C ALA A 640 28.53 10.13 -22.75
N VAL A 641 27.95 11.18 -22.20
CA VAL A 641 28.63 12.27 -21.49
C VAL A 641 27.98 12.49 -20.12
N THR A 642 28.74 13.05 -19.17
CA THR A 642 28.25 13.18 -17.79
C THR A 642 27.27 14.34 -17.63
N GLY A 643 26.31 14.17 -16.72
CA GLY A 643 25.36 15.21 -16.33
C GLY A 643 26.00 16.40 -15.58
N ALA A 644 27.29 16.34 -15.25
CA ALA A 644 27.99 17.48 -14.69
C ALA A 644 28.03 18.69 -15.64
N CYS A 645 28.13 18.43 -16.95
CA CYS A 645 27.90 19.43 -17.99
C CYS A 645 27.43 18.74 -19.27
N LEU A 646 26.15 18.89 -19.62
CA LEU A 646 25.53 18.26 -20.79
C LEU A 646 24.62 19.28 -21.49
N LEU A 647 24.79 19.45 -22.79
CA LEU A 647 23.95 20.32 -23.61
C LEU A 647 23.10 19.49 -24.57
N MET A 648 21.86 19.92 -24.75
CA MET A 648 20.87 19.22 -25.56
C MET A 648 19.83 20.19 -26.12
N ARG A 649 19.33 19.95 -27.34
CA ARG A 649 18.18 20.70 -27.88
C ARG A 649 16.97 20.49 -26.96
N ARG A 650 16.32 21.58 -26.52
CA ARG A 650 15.19 21.50 -25.57
C ARG A 650 14.08 20.58 -26.07
N THR A 651 13.74 20.68 -27.36
CA THR A 651 12.70 19.86 -27.98
C THR A 651 13.01 18.37 -27.91
N LEU A 652 14.27 17.98 -28.12
CA LEU A 652 14.69 16.58 -27.99
C LEU A 652 14.70 16.15 -26.51
N PHE A 653 15.10 17.04 -25.58
CA PHE A 653 15.09 16.74 -24.15
C PHE A 653 13.67 16.44 -23.66
N GLU A 654 12.70 17.25 -24.11
CA GLU A 654 11.27 17.02 -23.88
C GLU A 654 10.78 15.74 -24.56
N GLU A 655 11.18 15.48 -25.81
CA GLU A 655 10.78 14.30 -26.57
C GLU A 655 11.22 12.97 -25.94
N VAL A 656 12.44 12.93 -25.38
CA VAL A 656 12.95 11.73 -24.68
C VAL A 656 12.49 11.64 -23.22
N GLY A 657 11.73 12.63 -22.74
CA GLY A 657 11.20 12.69 -21.37
C GLY A 657 12.22 13.10 -20.31
N GLY A 658 13.31 13.75 -20.69
CA GLY A 658 14.35 14.23 -19.77
C GLY A 658 15.04 13.13 -18.96
N PHE A 659 15.58 13.52 -17.79
CA PHE A 659 16.21 12.58 -16.86
C PHE A 659 15.16 11.64 -16.28
N THR A 660 15.46 10.34 -16.20
CA THR A 660 14.58 9.41 -15.50
C THR A 660 14.64 9.66 -13.99
N GLU A 661 13.49 9.78 -13.35
CA GLU A 661 13.35 10.03 -11.91
C GLU A 661 13.26 8.71 -11.11
N ASP A 662 13.56 7.56 -11.73
CA ASP A 662 13.46 6.24 -11.09
C ASP A 662 14.73 5.81 -10.34
N TYR A 663 15.85 6.50 -10.57
CA TYR A 663 17.10 6.24 -9.86
C TYR A 663 17.07 6.88 -8.47
N VAL A 664 17.37 6.09 -7.45
CA VAL A 664 17.30 6.57 -6.07
C VAL A 664 18.56 7.36 -5.72
N ILE A 665 18.40 8.57 -5.18
CA ILE A 665 19.48 9.47 -4.70
C ILE A 665 20.35 10.08 -5.82
N GLY A 666 20.64 9.37 -6.90
CA GLY A 666 21.43 9.80 -8.06
C GLY A 666 22.26 8.67 -8.66
N ASP A 667 23.10 8.96 -9.65
CA ASP A 667 23.90 8.03 -10.47
C ASP A 667 23.10 7.43 -11.63
N TYR A 668 23.74 7.27 -12.80
CA TYR A 668 23.22 6.69 -14.05
C TYR A 668 22.12 7.48 -14.78
N GLU A 669 21.63 8.59 -14.23
CA GLU A 669 20.61 9.43 -14.86
C GLU A 669 21.12 10.05 -16.18
N ASP A 670 22.40 10.39 -16.22
CA ASP A 670 23.08 10.98 -17.37
C ASP A 670 23.34 9.98 -18.51
N SER A 671 23.81 8.78 -18.17
CA SER A 671 23.94 7.70 -19.14
C SER A 671 22.60 7.21 -19.67
N ASP A 672 21.57 7.11 -18.82
CA ASP A 672 20.20 6.77 -19.25
C ASP A 672 19.66 7.80 -20.24
N LEU A 673 19.85 9.10 -19.98
CA LEU A 673 19.49 10.17 -20.91
C LEU A 673 20.25 10.02 -22.25
N CYS A 674 21.56 9.80 -22.21
CA CYS A 674 22.35 9.58 -23.42
C CYS A 674 21.85 8.35 -24.22
N LEU A 675 21.51 7.26 -23.54
CA LEU A 675 21.01 6.04 -24.19
C LEU A 675 19.61 6.23 -24.79
N LYS A 676 18.74 7.03 -24.15
CA LYS A 676 17.46 7.45 -24.75
C LYS A 676 17.66 8.28 -26.01
N VAL A 677 18.62 9.19 -26.01
CA VAL A 677 18.99 10.01 -27.18
C VAL A 677 19.48 9.11 -28.32
N ARG A 678 20.34 8.14 -28.01
CA ARG A 678 20.79 7.14 -29.00
C ARG A 678 19.66 6.28 -29.55
N ALA A 679 18.70 5.90 -28.70
CA ALA A 679 17.52 5.16 -29.13
C ALA A 679 16.62 5.95 -30.11
N LYS A 680 16.78 7.28 -30.19
CA LYS A 680 16.15 8.15 -31.19
C LYS A 680 16.96 8.32 -32.47
N GLY A 681 18.11 7.67 -32.59
CA GLY A 681 18.97 7.71 -33.78
C GLY A 681 20.01 8.84 -33.77
N PHE A 682 20.14 9.56 -32.65
CA PHE A 682 21.15 10.61 -32.50
C PHE A 682 22.44 10.09 -31.86
N GLU A 683 23.56 10.71 -32.19
CA GLU A 683 24.85 10.44 -31.55
C GLU A 683 25.08 11.34 -30.32
N VAL A 684 26.08 10.99 -29.52
CA VAL A 684 26.52 11.81 -28.38
C VAL A 684 27.97 12.24 -28.59
N GLY A 685 28.22 13.54 -28.51
CA GLY A 685 29.51 14.14 -28.85
C GLY A 685 30.34 14.57 -27.64
N TYR A 686 31.64 14.27 -27.66
CA TYR A 686 32.62 14.87 -26.75
C TYR A 686 33.33 16.04 -27.44
N VAL A 687 33.31 17.22 -26.80
CA VAL A 687 33.82 18.49 -27.35
C VAL A 687 34.96 19.04 -26.48
N PRO A 688 36.23 18.71 -26.78
CA PRO A 688 37.39 19.07 -25.96
C PRO A 688 37.76 20.55 -26.00
N GLN A 689 37.21 21.34 -26.94
CA GLN A 689 37.44 22.78 -27.06
C GLN A 689 36.75 23.56 -25.93
N ALA A 690 35.69 22.98 -25.33
CA ALA A 690 35.11 23.47 -24.08
C ALA A 690 35.82 22.78 -22.92
N GLU A 691 36.54 23.55 -22.10
CA GLU A 691 37.20 23.05 -20.90
C GLU A 691 36.62 23.70 -19.65
N LEU A 692 36.18 22.88 -18.70
CA LEU A 692 35.66 23.33 -17.41
C LEU A 692 36.32 22.54 -16.26
N TYR A 693 36.49 23.19 -15.13
CA TYR A 693 36.82 22.52 -13.87
C TYR A 693 35.56 21.96 -13.23
N HIS A 694 35.64 20.78 -12.63
CA HIS A 694 34.59 20.20 -11.80
C HIS A 694 35.17 19.85 -10.42
N LEU A 695 34.78 20.63 -9.40
CA LEU A 695 35.46 20.66 -8.09
C LEU A 695 34.95 19.59 -7.11
N GLU A 696 34.60 18.41 -7.65
CA GLU A 696 33.92 17.22 -7.08
C GLU A 696 34.38 16.76 -5.67
N ARG A 697 35.60 17.13 -5.21
CA ARG A 697 36.20 16.64 -3.95
C ARG A 697 35.63 17.24 -2.66
N ARG A 698 34.83 18.33 -2.70
CA ARG A 698 34.25 18.95 -1.48
C ARG A 698 32.80 18.55 -1.18
N SER A 699 32.01 18.19 -2.19
CA SER A 699 30.59 17.82 -2.03
C SER A 699 30.40 16.32 -1.70
N MET A 700 31.31 15.45 -2.16
CA MET A 700 31.22 14.00 -1.96
C MET A 700 31.81 13.49 -0.63
N SER A 701 32.86 14.13 -0.11
CA SER A 701 33.65 13.65 1.04
C SER A 701 32.94 13.74 2.40
N VAL A 702 31.77 14.39 2.47
CA VAL A 702 31.01 14.59 3.72
C VAL A 702 29.94 13.51 3.96
N ASN A 703 29.60 12.66 2.98
CA ASN A 703 28.52 11.66 3.09
C ASN A 703 28.97 10.24 2.67
N ALA A 704 29.96 9.68 3.36
CA ALA A 704 30.33 8.27 3.27
C ALA A 704 29.33 7.38 4.03
N ASP A 705 28.04 7.45 3.66
CA ASP A 705 26.99 6.61 4.23
C ASP A 705 26.88 5.30 3.46
N HIS A 706 26.77 4.17 4.18
CA HIS A 706 26.48 2.84 3.61
C HIS A 706 25.28 2.84 2.65
N ALA A 707 24.32 3.76 2.82
CA ALA A 707 23.17 3.94 1.94
C ALA A 707 23.54 4.36 0.51
N ARG A 708 24.63 5.12 0.29
CA ARG A 708 25.09 5.48 -1.07
C ARG A 708 25.60 4.27 -1.83
N GLY A 709 26.34 3.38 -1.18
CA GLY A 709 26.84 2.15 -1.81
C GLY A 709 25.69 1.24 -2.25
N ALA A 710 24.63 1.14 -1.44
CA ALA A 710 23.43 0.38 -1.79
C ALA A 710 22.60 1.04 -2.89
N ALA A 711 22.44 2.38 -2.85
CA ALA A 711 21.76 3.14 -3.89
C ALA A 711 22.46 2.97 -5.25
N SER A 712 23.78 3.13 -5.29
CA SER A 712 24.57 2.96 -6.50
C SER A 712 24.50 1.53 -7.05
N ALA A 713 24.51 0.51 -6.18
CA ALA A 713 24.32 -0.88 -6.59
C ALA A 713 22.92 -1.16 -7.15
N TYR A 714 21.87 -0.60 -6.53
CA TYR A 714 20.50 -0.69 -7.03
C TYR A 714 20.34 0.03 -8.38
N ASN A 715 20.88 1.24 -8.52
CA ASN A 715 20.80 2.03 -9.75
C ASN A 715 21.58 1.37 -10.88
N ALA A 716 22.77 0.81 -10.60
CA ALA A 716 23.53 0.02 -11.57
C ALA A 716 22.74 -1.21 -12.04
N TRP A 717 22.07 -1.91 -11.12
CA TRP A 717 21.19 -3.03 -11.45
C TRP A 717 20.01 -2.57 -12.33
N LEU A 718 19.32 -1.49 -11.95
CA LEU A 718 18.18 -0.95 -12.71
C LEU A 718 18.60 -0.46 -14.10
N HIS A 719 19.73 0.24 -14.22
CA HIS A 719 20.31 0.67 -15.49
C HIS A 719 20.66 -0.53 -16.37
N ALA A 720 21.25 -1.58 -15.81
CA ALA A 720 21.51 -2.82 -16.54
C ALA A 720 20.20 -3.54 -16.98
N GLN A 721 19.15 -3.54 -16.18
CA GLN A 721 17.84 -4.09 -16.58
C GLN A 721 17.24 -3.35 -17.77
N ARG A 722 17.47 -2.03 -17.88
CA ARG A 722 16.94 -1.20 -18.96
C ARG A 722 17.77 -1.29 -20.23
N TRP A 723 19.10 -1.23 -20.07
CA TRP A 723 20.02 -0.92 -21.17
C TRP A 723 21.12 -1.95 -21.36
N GLY A 724 21.13 -3.05 -20.61
CA GLY A 724 22.20 -4.05 -20.63
C GLY A 724 22.58 -4.54 -22.03
N ASP A 725 21.57 -4.90 -22.83
CA ASP A 725 21.78 -5.39 -24.20
C ASP A 725 22.27 -4.29 -25.16
N VAL A 726 21.76 -3.07 -24.98
CA VAL A 726 22.17 -1.89 -25.76
C VAL A 726 23.62 -1.53 -25.44
N MET A 727 23.99 -1.48 -24.17
CA MET A 727 25.37 -1.24 -23.73
C MET A 727 26.30 -2.34 -24.23
N ALA A 728 25.89 -3.62 -24.13
CA ALA A 728 26.68 -4.73 -24.65
C ALA A 728 26.97 -4.56 -26.15
N THR A 729 25.95 -4.21 -26.93
CA THR A 729 26.06 -3.98 -28.38
C THR A 729 26.97 -2.79 -28.68
N LEU A 730 26.76 -1.66 -28.02
CA LEU A 730 27.57 -0.44 -28.21
C LEU A 730 29.05 -0.66 -27.88
N MET A 731 29.35 -1.56 -26.95
CA MET A 731 30.73 -1.85 -26.52
C MET A 731 31.39 -2.98 -27.31
N THR A 732 30.72 -3.56 -28.33
CA THR A 732 31.35 -4.54 -29.21
C THR A 732 32.38 -3.88 -30.15
N PRO A 733 33.55 -4.50 -30.38
CA PRO A 733 34.62 -3.91 -31.21
C PRO A 733 34.19 -3.58 -32.65
N ASP A 734 33.27 -4.35 -33.25
CA ASP A 734 32.79 -4.11 -34.62
C ASP A 734 31.84 -2.91 -34.73
N ALA A 735 31.07 -2.58 -33.67
CA ALA A 735 30.25 -1.38 -33.64
C ALA A 735 31.11 -0.11 -33.51
N ALA A 736 32.22 -0.18 -32.77
CA ALA A 736 33.20 0.91 -32.62
C ALA A 736 33.97 1.22 -33.92
N LEU A 737 34.13 0.23 -34.81
CA LEU A 737 34.73 0.39 -36.14
C LEU A 737 33.79 1.06 -37.15
N SER A 738 32.46 0.96 -36.97
CA SER A 738 31.51 1.67 -37.85
C SER A 738 31.45 3.17 -37.60
N ALA A 739 31.67 3.62 -36.36
CA ALA A 739 31.73 5.03 -35.97
C ALA A 739 33.08 5.71 -36.28
N SER A 740 34.15 4.93 -36.47
CA SER A 740 35.48 5.44 -36.84
C SER A 740 35.81 5.24 -38.32
N GLY A 741 35.23 4.22 -38.97
CA GLY A 741 35.51 3.87 -40.37
C GLY A 741 34.82 4.74 -41.43
N GLN A 742 33.84 5.58 -41.07
CA GLN A 742 33.24 6.51 -42.03
C GLN A 742 34.06 7.79 -42.26
N LEU A 743 34.96 8.16 -41.32
CA LEU A 743 35.82 9.34 -41.47
C LEU A 743 37.11 9.09 -42.26
N GLU A 744 37.59 7.84 -42.34
CA GLU A 744 38.79 7.52 -43.12
C GLU A 744 38.51 7.37 -44.63
N ALA A 745 37.25 7.13 -45.03
CA ALA A 745 36.87 7.03 -46.44
C ALA A 745 36.65 8.39 -47.12
N GLU A 746 36.29 9.45 -46.37
CA GLU A 746 36.05 10.79 -46.91
C GLU A 746 37.27 11.73 -46.88
N CYS A 747 38.38 11.33 -46.23
CA CYS A 747 39.68 12.01 -46.36
C CYS A 747 40.56 11.43 -47.49
N ALA A 748 40.11 10.37 -48.16
CA ALA A 748 40.81 9.71 -49.26
C ALA A 748 40.11 9.85 -50.63
N ALA A 749 39.09 10.71 -50.73
CA ALA A 749 38.43 11.13 -51.97
C ALA A 749 38.42 12.67 -52.05
#